data_AF-A0A261U4Q4-F1
#
_entry.id   AF-A0A261U4Q4-F1
#
_cell.length_a   1.000
_cell.length_b   1.000
_cell.length_c   1.000
_cell.angle_alpha   90.00
_cell.angle_beta   90.00
_cell.angle_gamma   90.00
#
_symmetry.space_group_name_H-M   'P 1'
#
loop_
_entity.id
_entity.type
_entity.pdbx_description
1 polymer ?
#
loop_
_entity_poly.entity_id
_entity_poly.type
_entity_poly.pdbx_seq_one_letter_code
_entity_poly.pdbx_strand_id
1 'polypeptide(L)'
;MTQPRLIICSAGVRRNATLAALLDDFDLVYPKPSRPQPGDSVLAWGQRPSAQRAQRYAEKHGLNVWHIEDGFLRSVGLGFTDPPLSVVMDDQGLYLDAGSPTRLETLIKRPLDPVQQQRALALMAAWRQGRVSKYNHTRDAHAPLPAGYVLVVDQTFGDASVTAGGASPGDFPRMLEAALAEHPERTIVLKVHPDVVSGRKRGYFDVQQVRAMPRVVLMDQDVHPAGLLADAHAVYTVTSQLGFEALLWGKPVRVFGMPFYAGWGLTHDEQLAPERRRQAVSLAQLTHAALIDYCRYVDPETGRRCEVETVLAWIALQRRMRQRFPEHITAVGFSGWKHGFVRDFFDGSRIHFSWFAKRASQHTSVASWGRKLDAALASRPPEKPVIRVEDGFLRSVGLGADLIRPVSWVQDDVGIYYDATRASRLERILSETDFPEPLLARAAALRETICASGITKYNLSGQTAWSRPAQAQRVLLVVGQVETDASIRYGASTVRRNMDLLRAVREAYPDDYVLYKPHPDVMAGLRSSGQGEGGALQWCDEIIGNVSLEQLFPLVDEVHVLTSLAGFEALLRHKPVVTYGQPFYAGWGLTEDRALIDDVKRRRGRSLALDELVAGTLILYPTYVSRITRRFATPERVLQELIDWRRMPHHSARWRHWIAKIFREK
;
A
#
# COMPACT_ATOMS: atom_id res chain seq x y z
N MET A 1 -27.19 -0.98 26.63
CA MET A 1 -27.65 -2.38 26.45
C MET A 1 -26.40 -3.26 26.48
N THR A 2 -26.42 -4.38 27.20
CA THR A 2 -25.30 -5.34 27.22
C THR A 2 -25.20 -6.03 25.86
N GLN A 3 -24.00 -6.16 25.31
CA GLN A 3 -23.79 -6.85 24.04
C GLN A 3 -24.18 -8.34 24.16
N PRO A 4 -24.81 -8.93 23.12
CA PRO A 4 -25.08 -10.36 23.09
C PRO A 4 -23.79 -11.16 23.21
N ARG A 5 -23.85 -12.27 23.94
CA ARG A 5 -22.70 -13.13 24.22
C ARG A 5 -22.55 -14.20 23.14
N LEU A 6 -21.34 -14.35 22.63
CA LEU A 6 -21.02 -15.27 21.54
C LEU A 6 -19.90 -16.23 21.94
N ILE A 7 -20.26 -17.50 22.14
CA ILE A 7 -19.37 -18.55 22.65
C ILE A 7 -18.49 -19.09 21.53
N ILE A 8 -17.17 -19.08 21.78
CA ILE A 8 -16.17 -19.65 20.87
C ILE A 8 -15.74 -21.04 21.36
N CYS A 9 -16.06 -22.07 20.58
CA CYS A 9 -15.79 -23.47 20.94
C CYS A 9 -14.41 -23.99 20.46
N SER A 10 -13.62 -23.18 19.76
CA SER A 10 -12.36 -23.59 19.12
C SER A 10 -11.22 -22.62 19.40
N ALA A 11 -10.08 -23.15 19.85
CA ALA A 11 -8.85 -22.35 20.03
C ALA A 11 -8.33 -21.74 18.71
N GLY A 12 -8.56 -22.41 17.57
CA GLY A 12 -8.16 -21.89 16.26
C GLY A 12 -8.91 -20.63 15.87
N VAL A 13 -10.22 -20.59 16.15
CA VAL A 13 -11.07 -19.41 15.92
C VAL A 13 -10.65 -18.26 16.83
N ARG A 14 -10.41 -18.54 18.12
CA ARG A 14 -9.94 -17.54 19.09
C ARG A 14 -8.64 -16.83 18.67
N ARG A 15 -7.69 -17.57 18.07
CA ARG A 15 -6.36 -17.02 17.71
C ARG A 15 -6.41 -16.01 16.56
N ASN A 16 -7.55 -15.85 15.90
CA ASN A 16 -7.70 -14.88 14.84
C ASN A 16 -7.72 -13.45 15.41
N ALA A 17 -6.64 -12.71 15.18
CA ALA A 17 -6.42 -11.37 15.72
C ALA A 17 -7.46 -10.33 15.30
N THR A 18 -8.17 -10.56 14.18
CA THR A 18 -9.18 -9.63 13.64
C THR A 18 -10.58 -9.91 14.14
N LEU A 19 -10.83 -11.08 14.72
CA LEU A 19 -12.19 -11.55 15.00
C LEU A 19 -12.93 -10.67 16.01
N ALA A 20 -12.23 -10.19 17.04
CA ALA A 20 -12.82 -9.28 18.04
C ALA A 20 -13.28 -7.95 17.42
N ALA A 21 -12.53 -7.43 16.46
CA ALA A 21 -12.92 -6.22 15.74
C ALA A 21 -14.02 -6.48 14.70
N LEU A 22 -14.07 -7.67 14.10
CA LEU A 22 -15.09 -8.04 13.12
C LEU A 22 -16.47 -8.31 13.75
N LEU A 23 -16.48 -8.71 15.02
CA LEU A 23 -17.67 -9.07 15.82
C LEU A 23 -17.78 -8.16 17.05
N ASP A 24 -17.52 -6.87 16.87
CA ASP A 24 -17.47 -5.87 17.96
C ASP A 24 -18.83 -5.54 18.56
N ASP A 25 -19.92 -6.07 17.99
CA ASP A 25 -21.27 -6.08 18.50
C ASP A 25 -21.55 -7.26 19.46
N PHE A 26 -20.61 -8.20 19.62
CA PHE A 26 -20.72 -9.35 20.52
C PHE A 26 -19.66 -9.34 21.64
N ASP A 27 -20.06 -9.80 22.83
CA ASP A 27 -19.13 -10.20 23.88
C ASP A 27 -18.61 -11.62 23.59
N LEU A 28 -17.35 -11.74 23.15
CA LEU A 28 -16.75 -13.02 22.77
C LEU A 28 -16.36 -13.84 24.01
N VAL A 29 -17.07 -14.94 24.24
CA VAL A 29 -16.90 -15.78 25.42
C VAL A 29 -15.91 -16.92 25.16
N TYR A 30 -14.80 -16.90 25.91
CA TYR A 30 -13.82 -18.00 25.98
C TYR A 30 -13.15 -18.06 27.36
N PRO A 31 -12.85 -19.26 27.91
CA PRO A 31 -13.13 -20.58 27.35
C PRO A 31 -14.63 -20.90 27.30
N LYS A 32 -15.01 -21.85 26.44
CA LYS A 32 -16.40 -22.33 26.32
C LYS A 32 -16.93 -22.77 27.70
N PRO A 33 -18.02 -22.19 28.21
CA PRO A 33 -18.55 -22.55 29.52
C PRO A 33 -19.14 -23.98 29.53
N SER A 34 -19.18 -24.60 30.71
CA SER A 34 -19.90 -25.86 30.93
C SER A 34 -21.41 -25.65 31.02
N ARG A 35 -21.84 -24.48 31.52
CA ARG A 35 -23.24 -24.02 31.60
C ARG A 35 -23.35 -22.63 30.98
N PRO A 36 -23.89 -22.51 29.75
CA PRO A 36 -24.12 -21.21 29.11
C PRO A 36 -25.26 -20.44 29.78
N GLN A 37 -25.30 -19.12 29.59
CA GLN A 37 -26.36 -18.24 30.10
C GLN A 37 -27.54 -18.17 29.11
N PRO A 38 -28.78 -17.88 29.58
CA PRO A 38 -29.89 -17.60 28.68
C PRO A 38 -29.55 -16.45 27.72
N GLY A 39 -29.79 -16.65 26.42
CA GLY A 39 -29.45 -15.68 25.38
C GLY A 39 -28.03 -15.78 24.81
N ASP A 40 -27.17 -16.65 25.35
CA ASP A 40 -25.89 -16.97 24.72
C ASP A 40 -26.12 -17.57 23.32
N SER A 41 -25.25 -17.23 22.37
CA SER A 41 -25.19 -17.87 21.06
C SER A 41 -23.83 -18.52 20.84
N VAL A 42 -23.72 -19.42 19.86
CA VAL A 42 -22.49 -20.17 19.57
C VAL A 42 -21.96 -19.83 18.19
N LEU A 43 -20.64 -19.62 18.09
CA LEU A 43 -19.97 -19.35 16.82
C LEU A 43 -19.45 -20.63 16.16
N ALA A 44 -19.86 -20.88 14.91
CA ALA A 44 -19.40 -21.99 14.08
C ALA A 44 -18.69 -21.46 12.82
N TRP A 45 -17.39 -21.77 12.65
CA TRP A 45 -16.61 -21.33 11.48
C TRP A 45 -16.53 -22.42 10.41
N GLY A 46 -17.20 -22.19 9.27
CA GLY A 46 -17.20 -23.08 8.11
C GLY A 46 -17.91 -24.39 8.38
N GLN A 47 -17.53 -25.44 7.64
CA GLN A 47 -18.06 -26.81 7.79
C GLN A 47 -17.02 -27.80 8.37
N ARG A 48 -15.99 -27.30 9.06
CA ARG A 48 -14.90 -28.13 9.62
C ARG A 48 -15.38 -28.93 10.85
N PRO A 49 -14.66 -29.98 11.30
CA PRO A 49 -15.00 -30.70 12.53
C PRO A 49 -15.10 -29.82 13.79
N SER A 50 -14.41 -28.68 13.82
CA SER A 50 -14.59 -27.67 14.88
C SER A 50 -15.95 -26.98 14.85
N ALA A 51 -16.50 -26.71 13.67
CA ALA A 51 -17.84 -26.14 13.52
C ALA A 51 -18.91 -27.15 13.94
N GLN A 52 -18.78 -28.42 13.53
CA GLN A 52 -19.68 -29.50 13.97
C GLN A 52 -19.68 -29.66 15.49
N ARG A 53 -18.53 -29.52 16.15
CA ARG A 53 -18.46 -29.52 17.63
C ARG A 53 -19.16 -28.32 18.26
N ALA A 54 -19.07 -27.15 17.62
CA ALA A 54 -19.77 -25.95 18.08
C ALA A 54 -21.30 -26.13 17.94
N GLN A 55 -21.76 -26.67 16.81
CA GLN A 55 -23.17 -27.01 16.56
C GLN A 55 -23.71 -28.02 17.57
N ARG A 56 -23.01 -29.14 17.81
CA ARG A 56 -23.39 -30.12 18.84
C ARG A 56 -23.46 -29.51 20.25
N TYR A 57 -22.59 -28.56 20.56
CA TYR A 57 -22.65 -27.83 21.83
C TYR A 57 -23.88 -26.93 21.89
N ALA A 58 -24.21 -26.22 20.81
CA ALA A 58 -25.41 -25.40 20.72
C ALA A 58 -26.68 -26.26 20.87
N GLU A 59 -26.77 -27.37 20.12
CA GLU A 59 -27.87 -28.34 20.20
C GLU A 59 -28.07 -28.87 21.62
N LYS A 60 -26.98 -29.32 22.27
CA LYS A 60 -27.02 -29.82 23.65
C LYS A 60 -27.60 -28.80 24.64
N HIS A 61 -27.41 -27.52 24.38
CA HIS A 61 -27.79 -26.44 25.29
C HIS A 61 -28.96 -25.58 24.79
N GLY A 62 -29.58 -25.93 23.65
CA GLY A 62 -30.68 -25.17 23.05
C GLY A 62 -30.31 -23.74 22.66
N LEU A 63 -29.08 -23.52 22.18
CA LEU A 63 -28.55 -22.19 21.81
C LEU A 63 -28.64 -21.94 20.31
N ASN A 64 -28.74 -20.67 19.92
CA ASN A 64 -28.63 -20.24 18.52
C ASN A 64 -27.20 -20.39 18.01
N VAL A 65 -27.04 -20.67 16.71
CA VAL A 65 -25.74 -20.77 16.05
C VAL A 65 -25.58 -19.63 15.06
N TRP A 66 -24.46 -18.91 15.18
CA TRP A 66 -23.98 -18.02 14.14
C TRP A 66 -22.89 -18.72 13.35
N HIS A 67 -23.12 -18.83 12.05
CA HIS A 67 -22.19 -19.38 11.10
C HIS A 67 -21.33 -18.27 10.50
N ILE A 68 -20.02 -18.48 10.46
CA ILE A 68 -19.08 -17.56 9.82
C ILE A 68 -18.17 -18.28 8.85
N GLU A 69 -17.69 -17.56 7.86
CA GLU A 69 -16.63 -17.98 6.95
C GLU A 69 -15.81 -16.77 6.53
N ASP A 70 -14.65 -16.98 5.90
CA ASP A 70 -13.89 -15.90 5.28
C ASP A 70 -14.76 -15.11 4.30
N GLY A 71 -14.71 -13.77 4.40
CA GLY A 71 -15.45 -12.89 3.50
C GLY A 71 -14.94 -12.94 2.05
N PHE A 72 -15.73 -12.39 1.13
CA PHE A 72 -15.44 -12.46 -0.30
C PHE A 72 -14.21 -11.63 -0.70
N LEU A 73 -13.94 -10.53 0.01
CA LEU A 73 -12.70 -9.75 -0.10
C LEU A 73 -11.88 -9.93 1.18
N ARG A 74 -11.01 -10.94 1.20
CA ARG A 74 -10.47 -11.46 2.45
C ARG A 74 -9.17 -10.78 2.89
N SER A 75 -8.13 -10.76 2.06
CA SER A 75 -6.79 -10.35 2.52
C SER A 75 -5.81 -10.13 1.36
N VAL A 76 -4.62 -9.61 1.68
CA VAL A 76 -3.49 -9.61 0.74
C VAL A 76 -2.96 -11.03 0.60
N GLY A 77 -2.42 -11.60 1.66
CA GLY A 77 -1.93 -12.97 1.69
C GLY A 77 -3.03 -14.03 1.68
N LEU A 78 -2.62 -15.29 1.58
CA LEU A 78 -3.50 -16.46 1.67
C LEU A 78 -3.95 -16.72 3.12
N GLY A 79 -4.88 -17.67 3.29
CA GLY A 79 -5.52 -17.95 4.58
C GLY A 79 -4.60 -18.28 5.76
N PHE A 80 -3.43 -18.85 5.47
CA PHE A 80 -2.45 -19.25 6.47
C PHE A 80 -1.37 -18.18 6.73
N THR A 81 -1.29 -17.12 5.90
CA THR A 81 -0.31 -16.04 6.09
C THR A 81 -0.94 -14.83 6.76
N ASP A 82 -2.16 -14.47 6.35
CA ASP A 82 -2.81 -13.22 6.75
C ASP A 82 -4.14 -13.53 7.44
N PRO A 83 -4.49 -12.83 8.53
CA PRO A 83 -5.83 -12.89 9.10
C PRO A 83 -6.84 -12.32 8.08
N PRO A 84 -8.11 -12.75 8.13
CA PRO A 84 -9.15 -12.19 7.29
C PRO A 84 -9.44 -10.73 7.68
N LEU A 85 -9.47 -9.84 6.69
CA LEU A 85 -9.99 -8.48 6.83
C LEU A 85 -11.50 -8.42 6.69
N SER A 86 -12.13 -9.54 6.31
CA SER A 86 -13.57 -9.67 6.32
C SER A 86 -14.05 -11.09 6.63
N VAL A 87 -15.22 -11.19 7.23
CA VAL A 87 -15.96 -12.45 7.44
C VAL A 87 -17.41 -12.27 7.00
N VAL A 88 -18.03 -13.35 6.54
CA VAL A 88 -19.49 -13.43 6.46
C VAL A 88 -20.05 -13.88 7.80
N MET A 89 -21.29 -13.51 8.09
CA MET A 89 -21.99 -13.95 9.30
C MET A 89 -23.46 -14.23 9.02
N ASP A 90 -23.90 -15.46 9.29
CA ASP A 90 -25.23 -15.98 8.94
C ASP A 90 -25.86 -16.71 10.13
N ASP A 91 -27.09 -16.37 10.47
CA ASP A 91 -27.92 -16.95 11.53
C ASP A 91 -28.82 -18.11 11.03
N GLN A 92 -28.82 -18.41 9.74
CA GLN A 92 -29.63 -19.47 9.13
C GLN A 92 -28.77 -20.62 8.61
N GLY A 93 -27.70 -20.30 7.86
CA GLY A 93 -26.83 -21.29 7.24
C GLY A 93 -25.76 -20.65 6.35
N LEU A 94 -24.66 -21.35 6.05
CA LEU A 94 -23.60 -20.74 5.24
C LEU A 94 -23.98 -20.61 3.77
N TYR A 95 -23.61 -19.48 3.14
CA TYR A 95 -23.84 -19.17 1.72
C TYR A 95 -23.42 -20.26 0.71
N LEU A 96 -22.51 -21.16 1.11
CA LEU A 96 -22.02 -22.25 0.28
C LEU A 96 -22.97 -23.45 0.20
N ASP A 97 -23.98 -23.52 1.08
CA ASP A 97 -25.00 -24.57 1.11
C ASP A 97 -26.22 -24.18 0.27
N ALA A 98 -26.45 -24.92 -0.81
CA ALA A 98 -27.62 -24.79 -1.67
C ALA A 98 -28.79 -25.68 -1.24
N GLY A 99 -28.61 -26.57 -0.26
CA GLY A 99 -29.68 -27.39 0.29
C GLY A 99 -30.61 -26.60 1.22
N SER A 100 -30.04 -25.65 1.98
CA SER A 100 -30.75 -24.91 3.03
C SER A 100 -30.90 -23.42 2.69
N PRO A 101 -31.93 -22.71 3.21
CA PRO A 101 -32.02 -21.26 3.09
C PRO A 101 -30.88 -20.58 3.88
N THR A 102 -30.46 -19.40 3.42
CA THR A 102 -29.42 -18.60 4.08
C THR A 102 -29.88 -17.16 4.25
N ARG A 103 -29.30 -16.43 5.21
CA ARG A 103 -29.52 -14.99 5.35
C ARG A 103 -29.15 -14.26 4.06
N LEU A 104 -28.07 -14.67 3.38
CA LEU A 104 -27.66 -14.08 2.11
C LEU A 104 -28.74 -14.18 1.03
N GLU A 105 -29.42 -15.33 0.88
CA GLU A 105 -30.53 -15.46 -0.09
C GLU A 105 -31.66 -14.46 0.22
N THR A 106 -31.93 -14.22 1.50
CA THR A 106 -32.92 -13.22 1.93
C THR A 106 -32.47 -11.80 1.59
N LEU A 107 -31.19 -11.49 1.77
CA LEU A 107 -30.61 -10.19 1.43
C LEU A 107 -30.64 -9.92 -0.08
N ILE A 108 -30.29 -10.91 -0.90
CA ILE A 108 -30.26 -10.79 -2.38
C ILE A 108 -31.61 -10.39 -2.95
N LYS A 109 -32.71 -10.89 -2.37
CA LYS A 109 -34.08 -10.61 -2.83
C LYS A 109 -34.57 -9.19 -2.52
N ARG A 110 -33.87 -8.44 -1.65
CA ARG A 110 -34.30 -7.09 -1.27
C ARG A 110 -34.13 -6.14 -2.46
N PRO A 111 -35.15 -5.32 -2.79
CA PRO A 111 -34.97 -4.25 -3.76
C PRO A 111 -33.99 -3.21 -3.20
N LEU A 112 -33.18 -2.62 -4.07
CA LEU A 112 -32.29 -1.52 -3.70
C LEU A 112 -32.97 -0.18 -3.95
N ASP A 113 -32.74 0.77 -3.06
CA ASP A 113 -32.97 2.17 -3.37
C ASP A 113 -31.91 2.73 -4.36
N PRO A 114 -32.12 3.92 -4.95
CA PRO A 114 -31.16 4.49 -5.91
C PRO A 114 -29.75 4.70 -5.35
N VAL A 115 -29.61 5.02 -4.06
CA VAL A 115 -28.32 5.25 -3.40
C VAL A 115 -27.58 3.93 -3.22
N GLN A 116 -28.28 2.90 -2.75
CA GLN A 116 -27.75 1.55 -2.62
C GLN A 116 -27.32 0.98 -3.98
N GLN A 117 -28.12 1.21 -5.03
CA GLN A 117 -27.80 0.79 -6.39
C GLN A 117 -26.54 1.51 -6.90
N GLN A 118 -26.45 2.83 -6.72
CA GLN A 118 -25.27 3.59 -7.13
C GLN A 118 -24.01 3.16 -6.35
N ARG A 119 -24.13 2.92 -5.04
CA ARG A 119 -23.04 2.41 -4.20
C ARG A 119 -22.55 1.05 -4.69
N ALA A 120 -23.45 0.12 -5.02
CA ALA A 120 -23.09 -1.19 -5.55
C ALA A 120 -22.35 -1.08 -6.90
N LEU A 121 -22.85 -0.24 -7.82
CA LEU A 121 -22.20 -0.02 -9.12
C LEU A 121 -20.81 0.63 -8.97
N ALA A 122 -20.66 1.60 -8.07
CA ALA A 122 -19.38 2.22 -7.75
C ALA A 122 -18.40 1.19 -7.17
N LEU A 123 -18.88 0.30 -6.29
CA LEU A 123 -18.07 -0.78 -5.72
C LEU A 123 -17.59 -1.76 -6.79
N MET A 124 -18.45 -2.13 -7.75
CA MET A 124 -18.07 -2.97 -8.90
C MET A 124 -17.01 -2.29 -9.78
N ALA A 125 -17.13 -0.98 -10.00
CA ALA A 125 -16.11 -0.21 -10.72
C ALA A 125 -14.78 -0.19 -9.95
N ALA A 126 -14.81 0.08 -8.64
CA ALA A 126 -13.64 0.08 -7.78
C ALA A 126 -12.96 -1.30 -7.72
N TRP A 127 -13.75 -2.39 -7.69
CA TRP A 127 -13.24 -3.76 -7.73
C TRP A 127 -12.41 -4.02 -8.99
N ARG A 128 -12.96 -3.66 -10.15
CA ARG A 128 -12.30 -3.81 -11.47
C ARG A 128 -11.06 -2.93 -11.59
N GLN A 129 -11.17 -1.65 -11.22
CA GLN A 129 -10.06 -0.69 -11.26
C GLN A 129 -8.93 -1.08 -10.31
N GLY A 130 -9.28 -1.51 -9.10
CA GLY A 130 -8.33 -2.00 -8.09
C GLY A 130 -7.76 -3.38 -8.41
N ARG A 131 -8.35 -4.09 -9.39
CA ARG A 131 -7.97 -5.44 -9.81
C ARG A 131 -7.83 -6.38 -8.61
N VAL A 132 -8.82 -6.34 -7.72
CA VAL A 132 -8.85 -7.11 -6.47
C VAL A 132 -9.56 -8.47 -6.66
N SER A 133 -9.34 -9.38 -5.71
CA SER A 133 -9.96 -10.71 -5.61
C SER A 133 -10.06 -11.11 -4.14
N LYS A 134 -10.45 -12.35 -3.82
CA LYS A 134 -10.41 -12.86 -2.43
C LYS A 134 -9.03 -12.75 -1.79
N TYR A 135 -8.00 -13.14 -2.54
CA TYR A 135 -6.60 -13.10 -2.14
C TYR A 135 -5.79 -12.31 -3.16
N ASN A 136 -4.85 -11.49 -2.69
CA ASN A 136 -4.27 -10.39 -3.47
C ASN A 136 -2.74 -10.34 -3.42
N HIS A 137 -2.08 -11.47 -3.11
CA HIS A 137 -0.62 -11.56 -3.00
C HIS A 137 0.08 -11.75 -4.35
N THR A 138 -0.62 -12.31 -5.33
CA THR A 138 -0.04 -12.59 -6.65
C THR A 138 0.09 -11.35 -7.50
N ARG A 139 1.02 -11.43 -8.46
CA ARG A 139 1.17 -10.46 -9.55
C ARG A 139 0.23 -10.81 -10.68
N ASP A 140 0.11 -9.90 -11.65
CA ASP A 140 -0.68 -10.17 -12.84
C ASP A 140 0.13 -11.05 -13.78
N ALA A 141 -0.56 -11.82 -14.63
CA ALA A 141 0.11 -12.70 -15.58
C ALA A 141 1.04 -11.87 -16.48
N HIS A 142 2.29 -12.34 -16.61
CA HIS A 142 3.31 -11.67 -17.44
C HIS A 142 3.24 -12.07 -18.91
N ALA A 143 2.68 -13.24 -19.22
CA ALA A 143 2.55 -13.73 -20.59
C ALA A 143 1.16 -13.38 -21.15
N PRO A 144 1.09 -12.85 -22.39
CA PRO A 144 -0.18 -12.63 -23.05
C PRO A 144 -0.85 -13.99 -23.30
N LEU A 145 -2.10 -14.11 -22.84
CA LEU A 145 -2.96 -15.22 -23.20
C LEU A 145 -3.62 -14.95 -24.56
N PRO A 146 -4.02 -15.99 -25.31
CA PRO A 146 -4.73 -15.81 -26.59
C PRO A 146 -5.99 -14.96 -26.42
N ALA A 147 -6.18 -13.92 -27.23
CA ALA A 147 -7.30 -13.00 -27.05
C ALA A 147 -8.67 -13.73 -27.06
N GLY A 148 -9.53 -13.42 -26.08
CA GLY A 148 -10.87 -14.00 -25.99
C GLY A 148 -10.89 -15.51 -25.70
N TYR A 149 -9.98 -16.00 -24.86
CA TYR A 149 -10.02 -17.36 -24.34
C TYR A 149 -11.23 -17.58 -23.42
N VAL A 150 -11.57 -18.85 -23.19
CA VAL A 150 -12.56 -19.26 -22.19
C VAL A 150 -11.83 -19.72 -20.93
N LEU A 151 -12.20 -19.19 -19.78
CA LEU A 151 -11.58 -19.55 -18.50
C LEU A 151 -12.37 -20.69 -17.86
N VAL A 152 -11.71 -21.82 -17.59
CA VAL A 152 -12.26 -22.92 -16.80
C VAL A 152 -11.58 -22.90 -15.43
N VAL A 153 -12.37 -22.93 -14.36
CA VAL A 153 -11.88 -22.77 -12.99
C VAL A 153 -11.86 -24.10 -12.24
N ASP A 154 -10.67 -24.54 -11.84
CA ASP A 154 -10.51 -25.67 -10.91
C ASP A 154 -10.73 -25.23 -9.45
N GLN A 155 -10.99 -26.20 -8.58
CA GLN A 155 -11.13 -26.02 -7.12
C GLN A 155 -10.28 -27.03 -6.36
N THR A 156 -10.11 -26.83 -5.06
CA THR A 156 -9.41 -27.80 -4.24
C THR A 156 -10.27 -29.04 -4.01
N PHE A 157 -9.71 -30.23 -4.19
CA PHE A 157 -10.40 -31.48 -3.92
C PHE A 157 -10.91 -31.53 -2.47
N GLY A 158 -12.20 -31.85 -2.31
CA GLY A 158 -12.87 -31.86 -1.00
C GLY A 158 -13.27 -30.48 -0.48
N ASP A 159 -13.30 -29.45 -1.34
CA ASP A 159 -13.90 -28.17 -1.03
C ASP A 159 -15.39 -28.35 -0.64
N ALA A 160 -15.74 -27.89 0.56
CA ALA A 160 -17.09 -28.04 1.10
C ALA A 160 -18.16 -27.37 0.21
N SER A 161 -17.80 -26.31 -0.53
CA SER A 161 -18.72 -25.64 -1.44
C SER A 161 -19.15 -26.50 -2.62
N VAL A 162 -18.34 -27.48 -3.05
CA VAL A 162 -18.70 -28.38 -4.17
C VAL A 162 -19.86 -29.26 -3.78
N THR A 163 -19.71 -30.04 -2.70
CA THR A 163 -20.77 -30.94 -2.22
C THR A 163 -22.00 -30.16 -1.74
N ALA A 164 -21.79 -29.07 -0.99
CA ALA A 164 -22.89 -28.25 -0.47
C ALA A 164 -23.64 -27.49 -1.58
N GLY A 165 -22.96 -27.22 -2.70
CA GLY A 165 -23.56 -26.68 -3.93
C GLY A 165 -24.17 -27.74 -4.85
N GLY A 166 -24.39 -28.97 -4.37
CA GLY A 166 -25.05 -30.03 -5.15
C GLY A 166 -24.19 -30.61 -6.28
N ALA A 167 -22.89 -30.38 -6.29
CA ALA A 167 -21.97 -30.88 -7.30
C ALA A 167 -21.12 -32.06 -6.78
N SER A 168 -20.49 -32.75 -7.72
CA SER A 168 -19.69 -33.95 -7.54
C SER A 168 -18.35 -33.83 -8.30
N PRO A 169 -17.35 -34.68 -7.99
CA PRO A 169 -16.11 -34.72 -8.77
C PRO A 169 -16.33 -34.93 -10.28
N GLY A 170 -17.42 -35.60 -10.68
CA GLY A 170 -17.77 -35.83 -12.08
C GLY A 170 -18.16 -34.56 -12.84
N ASP A 171 -18.46 -33.46 -12.16
CA ASP A 171 -18.91 -32.22 -12.82
C ASP A 171 -17.75 -31.39 -13.39
N PHE A 172 -16.54 -31.59 -12.87
CA PHE A 172 -15.33 -30.92 -13.37
C PHE A 172 -14.94 -31.34 -14.80
N PRO A 173 -14.84 -32.65 -15.14
CA PRO A 173 -14.60 -33.06 -16.52
C PRO A 173 -15.77 -32.66 -17.44
N ARG A 174 -17.03 -32.80 -17.01
CA ARG A 174 -18.20 -32.33 -17.79
C ARG A 174 -18.13 -30.83 -18.12
N MET A 175 -17.71 -30.02 -17.15
CA MET A 175 -17.50 -28.58 -17.33
C MET A 175 -16.43 -28.28 -18.38
N LEU A 176 -15.30 -28.99 -18.36
CA LEU A 176 -14.22 -28.81 -19.34
C LEU A 176 -14.66 -29.25 -20.74
N GLU A 177 -15.36 -30.38 -20.85
CA GLU A 177 -15.92 -30.89 -22.10
C GLU A 177 -16.93 -29.92 -22.70
N ALA A 178 -17.85 -29.37 -21.88
CA ALA A 178 -18.80 -28.36 -22.30
C ALA A 178 -18.11 -27.09 -22.81
N ALA A 179 -17.08 -26.60 -22.10
CA ALA A 179 -16.32 -25.43 -22.55
C ALA A 179 -15.65 -25.66 -23.92
N LEU A 180 -15.11 -26.86 -24.15
CA LEU A 180 -14.49 -27.24 -25.43
C LEU A 180 -15.50 -27.34 -26.58
N ALA A 181 -16.71 -27.85 -26.30
CA ALA A 181 -17.78 -28.06 -27.26
C ALA A 181 -18.54 -26.78 -27.60
N GLU A 182 -18.88 -25.96 -26.60
CA GLU A 182 -19.63 -24.71 -26.74
C GLU A 182 -18.78 -23.61 -27.40
N HIS A 183 -17.44 -23.72 -27.35
CA HIS A 183 -16.51 -22.77 -27.93
C HIS A 183 -15.44 -23.43 -28.80
N PRO A 184 -15.77 -24.01 -29.97
CA PRO A 184 -14.85 -24.85 -30.76
C PRO A 184 -13.62 -24.11 -31.31
N GLU A 185 -13.70 -22.79 -31.49
CA GLU A 185 -12.61 -21.97 -32.06
C GLU A 185 -11.75 -21.26 -31.00
N ARG A 186 -12.04 -21.44 -29.71
CA ARG A 186 -11.36 -20.71 -28.63
C ARG A 186 -10.37 -21.59 -27.88
N THR A 187 -9.28 -20.98 -27.43
CA THR A 187 -8.41 -21.59 -26.43
C THR A 187 -9.14 -21.66 -25.09
N ILE A 188 -9.00 -22.79 -24.42
CA ILE A 188 -9.48 -22.98 -23.05
C ILE A 188 -8.31 -22.76 -22.10
N VAL A 189 -8.43 -21.85 -21.16
CA VAL A 189 -7.44 -21.65 -20.09
C VAL A 189 -7.97 -22.33 -18.83
N LEU A 190 -7.35 -23.44 -18.41
CA LEU A 190 -7.70 -24.10 -17.16
C LEU A 190 -6.88 -23.50 -16.02
N LYS A 191 -7.52 -22.75 -15.13
CA LYS A 191 -6.88 -22.17 -13.95
C LYS A 191 -6.87 -23.15 -12.79
N VAL A 192 -5.66 -23.58 -12.39
CA VAL A 192 -5.45 -24.40 -11.20
C VAL A 192 -5.54 -23.55 -9.94
N HIS A 193 -6.16 -24.07 -8.88
CA HIS A 193 -6.29 -23.35 -7.61
C HIS A 193 -4.92 -23.07 -6.96
N PRO A 194 -4.66 -21.88 -6.36
CA PRO A 194 -3.36 -21.54 -5.76
C PRO A 194 -2.83 -22.55 -4.72
N ASP A 195 -3.70 -23.09 -3.85
CA ASP A 195 -3.31 -24.14 -2.89
C ASP A 195 -2.75 -25.41 -3.57
N VAL A 196 -3.23 -25.73 -4.78
CA VAL A 196 -2.76 -26.88 -5.57
C VAL A 196 -1.43 -26.56 -6.24
N VAL A 197 -1.28 -25.36 -6.80
CA VAL A 197 0.00 -24.85 -7.33
C VAL A 197 1.08 -24.85 -6.25
N SER A 198 0.73 -24.52 -5.02
CA SER A 198 1.66 -24.54 -3.88
C SER A 198 2.00 -25.94 -3.34
N GLY A 199 1.42 -27.00 -3.91
CA GLY A 199 1.63 -28.40 -3.51
C GLY A 199 0.95 -28.82 -2.22
N ARG A 200 0.04 -28.00 -1.66
CA ARG A 200 -0.60 -28.25 -0.36
C ARG A 200 -1.88 -29.06 -0.45
N LYS A 201 -2.54 -29.01 -1.59
CA LYS A 201 -3.79 -29.70 -1.88
C LYS A 201 -3.76 -30.30 -3.28
N ARG A 202 -4.70 -31.19 -3.55
CA ARG A 202 -4.96 -31.76 -4.88
C ARG A 202 -6.11 -31.01 -5.56
N GLY A 203 -6.09 -30.84 -6.88
CA GLY A 203 -7.20 -30.33 -7.70
C GLY A 203 -8.13 -31.44 -8.19
N TYR A 204 -9.17 -31.10 -8.94
CA TYR A 204 -10.09 -32.10 -9.53
C TYR A 204 -9.61 -32.64 -10.89
N PHE A 205 -8.74 -31.91 -11.59
CA PHE A 205 -8.20 -32.33 -12.87
C PHE A 205 -6.87 -33.10 -12.75
N ASP A 206 -6.67 -34.07 -13.64
CA ASP A 206 -5.35 -34.64 -13.90
C ASP A 206 -4.55 -33.68 -14.79
N VAL A 207 -3.51 -33.09 -14.21
CA VAL A 207 -2.63 -32.12 -14.87
C VAL A 207 -1.94 -32.70 -16.11
N GLN A 208 -1.54 -33.97 -16.11
CA GLN A 208 -0.87 -34.59 -17.25
C GLN A 208 -1.85 -34.79 -18.40
N GLN A 209 -3.06 -35.26 -18.10
CA GLN A 209 -4.11 -35.44 -19.08
C GLN A 209 -4.51 -34.10 -19.72
N VAL A 210 -4.70 -33.05 -18.91
CA VAL A 210 -5.08 -31.73 -19.43
C VAL A 210 -3.98 -31.14 -20.31
N ARG A 211 -2.71 -31.27 -19.94
CA ARG A 211 -1.58 -30.77 -20.75
C ARG A 211 -1.47 -31.43 -22.12
N ALA A 212 -1.98 -32.66 -22.26
CA ALA A 212 -2.00 -33.37 -23.53
C ALA A 212 -3.13 -32.89 -24.47
N MET A 213 -4.08 -32.08 -23.98
CA MET A 213 -5.19 -31.58 -24.78
C MET A 213 -4.75 -30.38 -25.65
N PRO A 214 -4.84 -30.45 -26.99
CA PRO A 214 -4.26 -29.43 -27.89
C PRO A 214 -4.81 -28.00 -27.71
N ARG A 215 -6.05 -27.86 -27.24
CA ARG A 215 -6.75 -26.58 -27.09
C ARG A 215 -6.81 -26.06 -25.65
N VAL A 216 -6.21 -26.78 -24.70
CA VAL A 216 -6.23 -26.41 -23.28
C VAL A 216 -4.86 -25.92 -22.84
N VAL A 217 -4.81 -24.66 -22.44
CA VAL A 217 -3.65 -24.06 -21.79
C VAL A 217 -3.84 -24.19 -20.28
N LEU A 218 -2.97 -24.98 -19.65
CA LEU A 218 -2.95 -25.08 -18.19
C LEU A 218 -2.29 -23.83 -17.60
N MET A 219 -3.04 -23.11 -16.77
CA MET A 219 -2.51 -22.01 -15.96
C MET A 219 -2.17 -22.53 -14.56
N ASP A 220 -0.97 -23.10 -14.44
CA ASP A 220 -0.39 -23.64 -13.20
C ASP A 220 0.54 -22.63 -12.49
N GLN A 221 0.60 -21.40 -12.98
CA GLN A 221 1.30 -20.31 -12.32
C GLN A 221 0.42 -19.61 -11.29
N ASP A 222 1.05 -19.03 -10.27
CA ASP A 222 0.38 -18.22 -9.25
C ASP A 222 0.10 -16.81 -9.79
N VAL A 223 -0.87 -16.72 -10.71
CA VAL A 223 -1.33 -15.48 -11.35
C VAL A 223 -2.60 -14.96 -10.69
N HIS A 224 -2.74 -13.64 -10.63
CA HIS A 224 -3.89 -13.02 -10.02
C HIS A 224 -5.16 -13.15 -10.87
N PRO A 225 -6.33 -13.51 -10.29
CA PRO A 225 -7.57 -13.71 -11.04
C PRO A 225 -8.03 -12.50 -11.85
N ALA A 226 -7.86 -11.28 -11.34
CA ALA A 226 -8.25 -10.06 -12.06
C ALA A 226 -7.64 -9.95 -13.47
N GLY A 227 -6.39 -10.39 -13.66
CA GLY A 227 -5.76 -10.41 -14.98
C GLY A 227 -6.41 -11.44 -15.91
N LEU A 228 -6.83 -12.58 -15.35
CA LEU A 228 -7.51 -13.62 -16.11
C LEU A 228 -8.96 -13.26 -16.43
N LEU A 229 -9.65 -12.56 -15.53
CA LEU A 229 -11.05 -12.21 -15.72
C LEU A 229 -11.22 -11.04 -16.68
N ALA A 230 -10.29 -10.09 -16.74
CA ALA A 230 -10.37 -8.94 -17.64
C ALA A 230 -10.49 -9.36 -19.12
N ASP A 231 -9.69 -10.35 -19.53
CA ASP A 231 -9.52 -10.73 -20.94
C ASP A 231 -10.33 -11.98 -21.34
N ALA A 232 -10.98 -12.65 -20.39
CA ALA A 232 -11.81 -13.82 -20.66
C ALA A 232 -13.04 -13.46 -21.51
N HIS A 233 -13.41 -14.37 -22.44
CA HIS A 233 -14.65 -14.32 -23.19
C HIS A 233 -15.83 -14.81 -22.36
N ALA A 234 -15.66 -15.94 -21.65
CA ALA A 234 -16.62 -16.54 -20.75
C ALA A 234 -15.89 -17.29 -19.64
N VAL A 235 -16.57 -17.54 -18.52
CA VAL A 235 -16.02 -18.26 -17.36
C VAL A 235 -16.88 -19.47 -17.02
N TYR A 236 -16.25 -20.63 -16.88
CA TYR A 236 -16.87 -21.89 -16.51
C TYR A 236 -16.41 -22.27 -15.11
N THR A 237 -17.36 -22.59 -14.24
CA THR A 237 -17.06 -22.94 -12.86
C THR A 237 -18.07 -23.93 -12.29
N VAL A 238 -17.66 -24.67 -11.27
CA VAL A 238 -18.58 -25.52 -10.49
C VAL A 238 -19.21 -24.68 -9.38
N THR A 239 -18.44 -24.30 -8.35
CA THR A 239 -18.94 -23.49 -7.21
C THR A 239 -17.95 -22.41 -6.77
N SER A 240 -16.87 -22.18 -7.52
CA SER A 240 -15.80 -21.26 -7.14
C SER A 240 -16.31 -19.83 -7.01
N GLN A 241 -15.78 -19.09 -6.04
CA GLN A 241 -16.03 -17.65 -5.92
C GLN A 241 -15.63 -16.88 -7.20
N LEU A 242 -14.70 -17.42 -8.01
CA LEU A 242 -14.30 -16.79 -9.27
C LEU A 242 -15.46 -16.61 -10.26
N GLY A 243 -16.54 -17.41 -10.18
CA GLY A 243 -17.73 -17.14 -10.98
C GLY A 243 -18.46 -15.86 -10.55
N PHE A 244 -18.56 -15.58 -9.25
CA PHE A 244 -19.08 -14.29 -8.76
C PHE A 244 -18.18 -13.13 -9.21
N GLU A 245 -16.87 -13.29 -9.09
CA GLU A 245 -15.93 -12.27 -9.55
C GLU A 245 -16.06 -12.03 -11.06
N ALA A 246 -16.25 -13.08 -11.87
CA ALA A 246 -16.50 -12.96 -13.30
C ALA A 246 -17.76 -12.12 -13.61
N LEU A 247 -18.83 -12.26 -12.82
CA LEU A 247 -20.01 -11.38 -12.93
C LEU A 247 -19.65 -9.92 -12.64
N LEU A 248 -18.85 -9.64 -11.61
CA LEU A 248 -18.37 -8.27 -11.31
C LEU A 248 -17.54 -7.67 -12.46
N TRP A 249 -16.86 -8.52 -13.23
CA TRP A 249 -16.13 -8.16 -14.46
C TRP A 249 -17.03 -8.07 -15.71
N GLY A 250 -18.34 -8.33 -15.59
CA GLY A 250 -19.29 -8.31 -16.69
C GLY A 250 -19.12 -9.47 -17.67
N LYS A 251 -18.59 -10.61 -17.22
CA LYS A 251 -18.37 -11.79 -18.06
C LYS A 251 -19.57 -12.75 -17.99
N PRO A 252 -19.93 -13.41 -19.10
CA PRO A 252 -20.83 -14.55 -19.07
C PRO A 252 -20.25 -15.68 -18.19
N VAL A 253 -21.10 -16.28 -17.35
CA VAL A 253 -20.69 -17.35 -16.44
C VAL A 253 -21.57 -18.59 -16.62
N ARG A 254 -20.95 -19.72 -16.95
CA ARG A 254 -21.56 -21.05 -17.01
C ARG A 254 -21.25 -21.82 -15.73
N VAL A 255 -22.29 -22.29 -15.04
CA VAL A 255 -22.15 -22.85 -13.68
C VAL A 255 -22.64 -24.29 -13.62
N PHE A 256 -21.80 -25.19 -13.10
CA PHE A 256 -22.06 -26.65 -13.03
C PHE A 256 -22.51 -27.14 -11.65
N GLY A 257 -22.40 -26.30 -10.62
CA GLY A 257 -23.01 -26.50 -9.30
C GLY A 257 -24.07 -25.44 -8.99
N MET A 258 -24.32 -25.20 -7.71
CA MET A 258 -25.27 -24.18 -7.23
C MET A 258 -24.65 -23.23 -6.19
N PRO A 259 -23.58 -22.49 -6.51
CA PRO A 259 -23.00 -21.49 -5.62
C PRO A 259 -23.98 -20.35 -5.30
N PHE A 260 -23.67 -19.52 -4.31
CA PHE A 260 -24.58 -18.47 -3.81
C PHE A 260 -25.07 -17.47 -4.88
N TYR A 261 -24.29 -17.28 -5.95
CA TYR A 261 -24.58 -16.35 -7.05
C TYR A 261 -25.33 -17.00 -8.21
N ALA A 262 -25.54 -18.32 -8.20
CA ALA A 262 -26.31 -19.05 -9.20
C ALA A 262 -27.79 -19.15 -8.84
N GLY A 263 -28.64 -19.33 -9.85
CA GLY A 263 -30.08 -19.47 -9.72
C GLY A 263 -30.89 -18.18 -9.83
N TRP A 264 -30.23 -17.02 -9.87
CA TRP A 264 -30.87 -15.70 -9.82
C TRP A 264 -31.06 -15.02 -11.20
N GLY A 265 -30.87 -15.76 -12.29
CA GLY A 265 -30.95 -15.24 -13.66
C GLY A 265 -29.72 -14.44 -14.13
N LEU A 266 -28.60 -14.50 -13.39
CA LEU A 266 -27.33 -13.84 -13.73
C LEU A 266 -26.30 -14.79 -14.37
N THR A 267 -26.57 -16.10 -14.35
CA THR A 267 -25.67 -17.17 -14.77
C THR A 267 -26.39 -18.18 -15.66
N HIS A 268 -25.63 -18.93 -16.45
CA HIS A 268 -26.14 -20.08 -17.21
C HIS A 268 -25.94 -21.35 -16.39
N ASP A 269 -26.97 -21.74 -15.65
CA ASP A 269 -26.91 -22.83 -14.67
C ASP A 269 -27.19 -24.20 -15.31
N GLU A 270 -26.32 -25.18 -15.03
CA GLU A 270 -26.49 -26.59 -15.44
C GLU A 270 -27.55 -27.29 -14.59
N GLN A 271 -27.58 -26.96 -13.30
CA GLN A 271 -28.51 -27.56 -12.35
C GLN A 271 -29.77 -26.71 -12.22
N LEU A 272 -30.90 -27.37 -11.98
CA LEU A 272 -32.14 -26.66 -11.68
C LEU A 272 -32.02 -25.93 -10.33
N ALA A 273 -32.16 -24.61 -10.35
CA ALA A 273 -32.08 -23.80 -9.14
C ALA A 273 -33.20 -24.14 -8.14
N PRO A 274 -32.93 -24.05 -6.82
CA PRO A 274 -33.97 -24.12 -5.80
C PRO A 274 -35.04 -23.04 -6.02
N GLU A 275 -36.31 -23.36 -5.78
CA GLU A 275 -37.44 -22.41 -6.01
C GLU A 275 -37.21 -21.04 -5.36
N ARG A 276 -36.64 -21.04 -4.15
CA ARG A 276 -36.32 -19.82 -3.38
C ARG A 276 -35.28 -18.87 -4.03
N ARG A 277 -34.57 -19.33 -5.06
CA ARG A 277 -33.59 -18.56 -5.85
C ARG A 277 -34.09 -18.17 -7.25
N ARG A 278 -35.18 -18.76 -7.76
CA ARG A 278 -35.66 -18.59 -9.16
C ARG A 278 -36.23 -17.20 -9.49
N GLN A 279 -36.15 -16.24 -8.56
CA GLN A 279 -36.48 -14.85 -8.82
C GLN A 279 -35.29 -14.17 -9.50
N ALA A 280 -35.54 -13.46 -10.61
CA ALA A 280 -34.51 -12.66 -11.26
C ALA A 280 -34.10 -11.47 -10.36
N VAL A 281 -32.79 -11.25 -10.22
CA VAL A 281 -32.23 -10.10 -9.49
C VAL A 281 -31.19 -9.39 -10.36
N SER A 282 -30.98 -8.11 -10.09
CA SER A 282 -29.88 -7.38 -10.72
C SER A 282 -28.53 -7.76 -10.12
N LEU A 283 -27.45 -7.61 -10.90
CA LEU A 283 -26.09 -7.77 -10.37
C LEU A 283 -25.77 -6.76 -9.26
N ALA A 284 -26.39 -5.57 -9.29
CA ALA A 284 -26.28 -4.59 -8.22
C ALA A 284 -26.87 -5.13 -6.90
N GLN A 285 -28.05 -5.77 -6.93
CA GLN A 285 -28.65 -6.43 -5.77
C GLN A 285 -27.76 -7.52 -5.20
N LEU A 286 -27.26 -8.43 -6.05
CA LEU A 286 -26.35 -9.49 -5.63
C LEU A 286 -25.07 -8.91 -4.99
N THR A 287 -24.49 -7.89 -5.61
CA THR A 287 -23.28 -7.21 -5.12
C THR A 287 -23.52 -6.54 -3.78
N HIS A 288 -24.62 -5.79 -3.65
CA HIS A 288 -24.99 -5.11 -2.41
C HIS A 288 -25.20 -6.12 -1.27
N ALA A 289 -25.99 -7.16 -1.51
CA ALA A 289 -26.23 -8.20 -0.53
C ALA A 289 -24.93 -8.89 -0.10
N ALA A 290 -24.09 -9.32 -1.05
CA ALA A 290 -22.91 -10.12 -0.78
C ALA A 290 -21.76 -9.32 -0.14
N LEU A 291 -21.47 -8.11 -0.64
CA LEU A 291 -20.29 -7.32 -0.26
C LEU A 291 -20.58 -6.20 0.73
N ILE A 292 -21.83 -5.77 0.90
CA ILE A 292 -22.17 -4.67 1.81
C ILE A 292 -22.92 -5.21 3.02
N ASP A 293 -24.06 -5.86 2.83
CA ASP A 293 -24.94 -6.25 3.94
C ASP A 293 -24.50 -7.53 4.66
N TYR A 294 -23.93 -8.49 3.93
CA TYR A 294 -23.62 -9.82 4.46
C TYR A 294 -22.22 -9.94 5.04
N CYS A 295 -21.26 -9.20 4.47
CA CYS A 295 -19.87 -9.20 4.90
C CYS A 295 -19.62 -8.16 5.99
N ARG A 296 -18.72 -8.51 6.89
CA ARG A 296 -18.22 -7.68 7.98
C ARG A 296 -16.74 -7.40 7.73
N TYR A 297 -16.33 -6.14 7.68
CA TYR A 297 -14.96 -5.71 7.40
C TYR A 297 -14.24 -5.10 8.61
N VAL A 298 -12.92 -5.23 8.66
CA VAL A 298 -12.03 -4.54 9.60
C VAL A 298 -10.97 -3.79 8.82
N ASP A 299 -10.72 -2.55 9.21
CA ASP A 299 -9.64 -1.75 8.63
C ASP A 299 -8.29 -2.28 9.18
N PRO A 300 -7.38 -2.78 8.32
CA PRO A 300 -6.10 -3.33 8.75
C PRO A 300 -5.21 -2.28 9.45
N GLU A 301 -5.42 -0.99 9.18
CA GLU A 301 -4.55 0.07 9.67
C GLU A 301 -5.00 0.61 11.03
N THR A 302 -6.30 0.58 11.33
CA THR A 302 -6.86 1.03 12.62
C THR A 302 -7.32 -0.11 13.54
N GLY A 303 -7.54 -1.31 13.00
CA GLY A 303 -8.07 -2.46 13.73
C GLY A 303 -9.53 -2.31 14.15
N ARG A 304 -10.29 -1.40 13.52
CA ARG A 304 -11.71 -1.11 13.82
C ARG A 304 -12.62 -1.60 12.69
N ARG A 305 -13.91 -1.81 13.01
CA ARG A 305 -14.94 -2.03 11.98
C ARG A 305 -14.90 -0.93 10.93
N CYS A 306 -15.07 -1.31 9.68
CA CYS A 306 -15.21 -0.37 8.58
C CYS A 306 -16.16 -0.93 7.50
N GLU A 307 -16.37 -0.12 6.47
CA GLU A 307 -17.10 -0.50 5.27
C GLU A 307 -16.17 -1.12 4.22
N VAL A 308 -16.73 -1.88 3.28
CA VAL A 308 -16.00 -2.61 2.23
C VAL A 308 -15.07 -1.70 1.41
N GLU A 309 -15.46 -0.45 1.17
CA GLU A 309 -14.69 0.52 0.39
C GLU A 309 -13.30 0.77 1.00
N THR A 310 -13.19 0.74 2.33
CA THR A 310 -11.92 0.96 3.04
C THR A 310 -10.95 -0.21 2.77
N VAL A 311 -11.43 -1.44 2.94
CA VAL A 311 -10.62 -2.66 2.70
C VAL A 311 -10.27 -2.78 1.22
N LEU A 312 -11.21 -2.47 0.32
CA LEU A 312 -10.98 -2.49 -1.12
C LEU A 312 -9.91 -1.50 -1.53
N ALA A 313 -10.01 -0.23 -1.10
CA ALA A 313 -9.02 0.79 -1.41
C ALA A 313 -7.62 0.40 -0.88
N TRP A 314 -7.55 -0.15 0.33
CA TRP A 314 -6.30 -0.61 0.92
C TRP A 314 -5.68 -1.79 0.15
N ILE A 315 -6.47 -2.80 -0.21
CA ILE A 315 -6.01 -3.95 -1.01
C ILE A 315 -5.58 -3.50 -2.42
N ALA A 316 -6.36 -2.62 -3.06
CA ALA A 316 -6.05 -2.07 -4.37
C ALA A 316 -4.71 -1.31 -4.37
N LEU A 317 -4.39 -0.59 -3.29
CA LEU A 317 -3.08 0.02 -3.10
C LEU A 317 -1.97 -1.03 -3.10
N GLN A 318 -2.14 -2.12 -2.34
CA GLN A 318 -1.14 -3.20 -2.30
C GLN A 318 -0.91 -3.78 -3.68
N ARG A 319 -2.01 -4.08 -4.39
CA ARG A 319 -1.98 -4.64 -5.74
C ARG A 319 -1.22 -3.74 -6.71
N ARG A 320 -1.57 -2.45 -6.78
CA ARG A 320 -0.87 -1.48 -7.64
C ARG A 320 0.62 -1.40 -7.32
N MET A 321 0.98 -1.30 -6.05
CA MET A 321 2.39 -1.12 -5.64
C MET A 321 3.25 -2.35 -5.93
N ARG A 322 2.70 -3.57 -5.77
CA ARG A 322 3.39 -4.84 -6.09
C ARG A 322 3.73 -5.03 -7.57
N GLN A 323 3.11 -4.25 -8.46
CA GLN A 323 3.38 -4.30 -9.90
C GLN A 323 4.46 -3.30 -10.34
N ARG A 324 4.84 -2.32 -9.49
CA ARG A 324 5.67 -1.16 -9.87
C ARG A 324 7.05 -1.54 -10.39
N PHE A 325 7.64 -2.62 -9.88
CA PHE A 325 9.00 -3.02 -10.23
C PHE A 325 9.07 -4.41 -10.84
N PRO A 326 10.14 -4.77 -11.56
CA PRO A 326 10.34 -6.12 -12.09
C PRO A 326 10.26 -7.21 -11.01
N GLU A 327 9.89 -8.43 -11.41
CA GLU A 327 9.69 -9.53 -10.46
C GLU A 327 10.98 -9.84 -9.68
N HIS A 328 12.14 -9.70 -10.31
CA HIS A 328 13.42 -9.99 -9.69
C HIS A 328 14.25 -8.71 -9.57
N ILE A 329 14.69 -8.41 -8.34
CA ILE A 329 15.55 -7.24 -8.08
C ILE A 329 16.79 -7.70 -7.32
N THR A 330 17.95 -7.22 -7.78
CA THR A 330 19.20 -7.37 -7.05
C THR A 330 19.50 -6.11 -6.26
N ALA A 331 19.36 -6.18 -4.93
CA ALA A 331 19.64 -5.08 -4.02
C ALA A 331 21.13 -5.08 -3.64
N VAL A 332 21.86 -4.04 -4.05
CA VAL A 332 23.33 -3.98 -3.93
C VAL A 332 23.76 -2.99 -2.85
N GLY A 333 24.65 -3.41 -1.96
CA GLY A 333 25.27 -2.54 -0.96
C GLY A 333 24.35 -2.13 0.20
N PHE A 334 23.24 -2.86 0.41
CA PHE A 334 22.38 -2.66 1.56
C PHE A 334 22.90 -3.43 2.77
N SER A 335 23.09 -2.74 3.90
CA SER A 335 23.42 -3.34 5.19
C SER A 335 22.37 -4.36 5.64
N GLY A 336 22.79 -5.38 6.40
CA GLY A 336 21.91 -6.47 6.86
C GLY A 336 20.66 -5.98 7.60
N TRP A 337 20.79 -4.95 8.43
CA TRP A 337 19.66 -4.36 9.16
C TRP A 337 18.61 -3.72 8.23
N LYS A 338 18.98 -3.28 7.02
CA LYS A 338 18.04 -2.74 6.02
C LYS A 338 17.33 -3.83 5.22
N HIS A 339 17.77 -5.09 5.25
CA HIS A 339 17.21 -6.15 4.41
C HIS A 339 15.71 -6.37 4.64
N GLY A 340 15.24 -6.27 5.87
CA GLY A 340 13.81 -6.33 6.19
C GLY A 340 13.03 -5.21 5.50
N PHE A 341 13.53 -3.98 5.56
CA PHE A 341 12.89 -2.83 4.93
C PHE A 341 12.94 -2.90 3.41
N VAL A 342 14.05 -3.35 2.83
CA VAL A 342 14.13 -3.56 1.38
C VAL A 342 13.04 -4.52 0.90
N ARG A 343 12.79 -5.61 1.63
CA ARG A 343 11.68 -6.52 1.28
C ARG A 343 10.31 -5.86 1.40
N ASP A 344 10.08 -5.05 2.44
CA ASP A 344 8.80 -4.34 2.63
C ASP A 344 8.57 -3.26 1.55
N PHE A 345 9.57 -2.45 1.22
CA PHE A 345 9.47 -1.36 0.23
C PHE A 345 9.45 -1.84 -1.23
N PHE A 346 9.97 -3.03 -1.49
CA PHE A 346 9.89 -3.69 -2.80
C PHE A 346 8.94 -4.90 -2.76
N ASP A 347 7.98 -4.92 -1.84
CA ASP A 347 7.01 -6.02 -1.75
C ASP A 347 6.27 -6.19 -3.09
N GLY A 348 6.21 -7.43 -3.57
CA GLY A 348 5.85 -7.77 -4.96
C GLY A 348 7.03 -8.22 -5.82
N SER A 349 8.26 -7.89 -5.44
CA SER A 349 9.49 -8.38 -6.08
C SER A 349 10.25 -9.37 -5.20
N ARG A 350 10.86 -10.38 -5.83
CA ARG A 350 11.84 -11.29 -5.23
C ARG A 350 13.18 -10.59 -5.13
N ILE A 351 13.62 -10.34 -3.90
CA ILE A 351 14.87 -9.61 -3.62
C ILE A 351 16.03 -10.56 -3.43
N HIS A 352 17.07 -10.38 -4.24
CA HIS A 352 18.39 -10.98 -4.04
C HIS A 352 19.38 -9.93 -3.53
N PHE A 353 20.01 -10.17 -2.39
CA PHE A 353 21.00 -9.23 -1.82
C PHE A 353 22.40 -9.57 -2.33
N SER A 354 23.15 -8.55 -2.76
CA SER A 354 24.53 -8.69 -3.21
C SER A 354 25.43 -7.58 -2.66
N TRP A 355 26.67 -7.92 -2.33
CA TRP A 355 27.71 -6.95 -1.98
C TRP A 355 28.54 -6.52 -3.21
N PHE A 356 28.51 -7.29 -4.29
CA PHE A 356 29.41 -7.11 -5.44
C PHE A 356 28.69 -6.43 -6.61
N ALA A 357 28.85 -5.11 -6.72
CA ALA A 357 28.20 -4.30 -7.76
C ALA A 357 28.53 -4.76 -9.19
N LYS A 358 29.79 -5.15 -9.47
CA LYS A 358 30.20 -5.65 -10.79
C LYS A 358 29.44 -6.92 -11.20
N ARG A 359 29.20 -7.85 -10.28
CA ARG A 359 28.45 -9.08 -10.56
C ARG A 359 26.96 -8.78 -10.78
N ALA A 360 26.41 -7.88 -9.96
CA ALA A 360 25.02 -7.43 -10.11
C ALA A 360 24.78 -6.66 -11.42
N SER A 361 25.81 -6.08 -12.05
CA SER A 361 25.69 -5.34 -13.30
C SER A 361 25.11 -6.15 -14.46
N GLN A 362 25.23 -7.48 -14.43
CA GLN A 362 24.68 -8.37 -15.47
C GLN A 362 23.18 -8.66 -15.27
N HIS A 363 22.66 -8.43 -14.06
CA HIS A 363 21.29 -8.79 -13.68
C HIS A 363 20.26 -7.82 -14.30
N THR A 364 19.04 -8.30 -14.53
CA THR A 364 17.95 -7.58 -15.19
C THR A 364 17.58 -6.28 -14.50
N SER A 365 17.49 -6.27 -13.17
CA SER A 365 17.15 -5.07 -12.39
C SER A 365 17.96 -4.97 -11.11
N VAL A 366 18.45 -3.77 -10.82
CA VAL A 366 19.32 -3.49 -9.67
C VAL A 366 18.75 -2.34 -8.85
N ALA A 367 18.75 -2.49 -7.53
CA ALA A 367 18.48 -1.40 -6.60
C ALA A 367 19.75 -1.05 -5.82
N SER A 368 20.01 0.25 -5.61
CA SER A 368 21.15 0.76 -4.85
C SER A 368 20.77 1.98 -4.01
N TRP A 369 21.52 2.28 -2.95
CA TRP A 369 21.27 3.47 -2.12
C TRP A 369 21.96 4.71 -2.71
N GLY A 370 21.15 5.71 -3.08
CA GLY A 370 21.60 6.95 -3.72
C GLY A 370 22.49 6.69 -4.94
N ARG A 371 23.55 7.49 -5.09
CA ARG A 371 24.48 7.42 -6.23
C ARG A 371 25.84 6.76 -5.91
N LYS A 372 26.00 6.19 -4.71
CA LYS A 372 27.32 5.69 -4.24
C LYS A 372 27.93 4.64 -5.17
N LEU A 373 27.09 3.83 -5.82
CA LEU A 373 27.51 2.73 -6.68
C LEU A 373 27.37 3.04 -8.18
N ASP A 374 26.98 4.26 -8.56
CA ASP A 374 26.71 4.61 -9.96
C ASP A 374 27.92 4.33 -10.87
N ALA A 375 29.14 4.68 -10.43
CA ALA A 375 30.35 4.43 -11.21
C ALA A 375 30.58 2.92 -11.46
N ALA A 376 30.31 2.08 -10.45
CA ALA A 376 30.45 0.63 -10.56
C ALA A 376 29.32 -0.02 -11.39
N LEU A 377 28.20 0.69 -11.58
CA LEU A 377 27.03 0.26 -12.35
C LEU A 377 26.94 0.96 -13.71
N ALA A 378 27.91 1.80 -14.07
CA ALA A 378 27.87 2.62 -15.28
C ALA A 378 27.91 1.81 -16.58
N SER A 379 28.47 0.59 -16.55
CA SER A 379 28.55 -0.31 -17.72
C SER A 379 27.24 -1.03 -18.05
N ARG A 380 26.13 -0.71 -17.36
CA ARG A 380 24.83 -1.34 -17.60
C ARG A 380 24.16 -0.76 -18.84
N PRO A 381 23.45 -1.59 -19.64
CA PRO A 381 22.69 -1.09 -20.77
C PRO A 381 21.52 -0.21 -20.30
N PRO A 382 21.11 0.81 -21.07
CA PRO A 382 19.99 1.69 -20.73
C PRO A 382 18.66 0.94 -20.44
N GLU A 383 18.44 -0.18 -21.13
CA GLU A 383 17.31 -1.11 -20.99
C GLU A 383 17.18 -1.74 -19.58
N LYS A 384 18.26 -1.68 -18.75
CA LYS A 384 18.33 -2.31 -17.43
C LYS A 384 18.55 -1.26 -16.33
N PRO A 385 17.57 -0.37 -16.07
CA PRO A 385 17.75 0.78 -15.19
C PRO A 385 18.13 0.37 -13.76
N VAL A 386 18.80 1.31 -13.07
CA VAL A 386 19.15 1.19 -11.66
C VAL A 386 18.13 1.96 -10.84
N ILE A 387 17.45 1.28 -9.93
CA ILE A 387 16.51 1.86 -9.00
C ILE A 387 17.29 2.46 -7.83
N ARG A 388 17.46 3.78 -7.81
CA ARG A 388 18.12 4.51 -6.74
C ARG A 388 17.14 4.75 -5.61
N VAL A 389 17.51 4.26 -4.44
CA VAL A 389 16.73 4.34 -3.22
C VAL A 389 17.29 5.45 -2.35
N GLU A 390 16.43 6.26 -1.77
CA GLU A 390 16.79 7.18 -0.70
C GLU A 390 15.63 7.31 0.30
N ASP A 391 15.90 7.83 1.48
CA ASP A 391 14.89 8.23 2.45
C ASP A 391 13.84 9.17 1.81
N GLY A 392 12.56 8.93 2.13
CA GLY A 392 11.47 9.79 1.73
C GLY A 392 11.42 11.10 2.53
N PHE A 393 10.52 12.00 2.11
CA PHE A 393 10.41 13.34 2.70
C PHE A 393 9.70 13.34 4.07
N LEU A 394 8.80 12.37 4.32
CA LEU A 394 8.19 12.10 5.63
C LEU A 394 8.81 10.82 6.21
N ARG A 395 9.79 10.94 7.12
CA ARG A 395 10.70 9.82 7.43
C ARG A 395 10.48 9.14 8.79
N SER A 396 10.48 9.88 9.90
CA SER A 396 10.41 9.29 11.26
C SER A 396 10.23 10.37 12.33
N VAL A 397 9.82 9.96 13.55
CA VAL A 397 9.99 10.79 14.76
C VAL A 397 11.42 10.60 15.26
N GLY A 398 12.24 11.65 15.26
CA GLY A 398 13.66 11.60 15.66
C GLY A 398 14.65 11.58 14.48
N LEU A 399 15.95 11.71 14.78
CA LEU A 399 17.02 11.73 13.79
C LEU A 399 17.18 10.36 13.13
N GLY A 400 17.53 10.36 11.83
CA GLY A 400 17.89 9.14 11.10
C GLY A 400 19.04 8.33 11.70
N ALA A 401 19.82 8.95 12.59
CA ALA A 401 20.94 8.36 13.31
C ALA A 401 20.52 7.35 14.39
N ASP A 402 19.24 7.28 14.78
CA ASP A 402 18.72 6.45 15.87
C ASP A 402 18.24 5.04 15.44
N LEU A 403 18.57 4.59 14.22
CA LEU A 403 18.16 3.29 13.65
C LEU A 403 16.63 3.06 13.69
N ILE A 404 15.87 4.13 13.47
CA ILE A 404 14.41 4.10 13.46
C ILE A 404 13.94 3.55 12.10
N ARG A 405 12.92 2.66 12.12
CA ARG A 405 12.33 2.11 10.89
C ARG A 405 11.83 3.27 10.00
N PRO A 406 12.32 3.42 8.77
CA PRO A 406 11.81 4.42 7.85
C PRO A 406 10.38 4.07 7.44
N VAL A 407 9.51 5.08 7.38
CA VAL A 407 8.12 4.92 6.91
C VAL A 407 7.93 5.33 5.45
N SER A 408 8.95 5.95 4.84
CA SER A 408 8.94 6.38 3.45
C SER A 408 10.32 6.26 2.81
N TRP A 409 10.36 5.77 1.56
CA TRP A 409 11.53 5.76 0.68
C TRP A 409 11.14 6.30 -0.69
N VAL A 410 12.06 6.98 -1.35
CA VAL A 410 12.00 7.21 -2.79
C VAL A 410 12.66 6.03 -3.51
N GLN A 411 12.09 5.64 -4.65
CA GLN A 411 12.61 4.57 -5.51
C GLN A 411 12.58 5.08 -6.96
N ASP A 412 13.72 5.59 -7.42
CA ASP A 412 13.87 6.32 -8.67
C ASP A 412 14.72 5.53 -9.66
N ASP A 413 14.09 5.04 -10.73
CA ASP A 413 14.72 4.27 -11.80
C ASP A 413 15.17 5.14 -12.99
N VAL A 414 15.03 6.46 -12.91
CA VAL A 414 15.49 7.43 -13.93
C VAL A 414 16.77 8.11 -13.45
N GLY A 415 16.75 8.63 -12.23
CA GLY A 415 17.82 9.40 -11.60
C GLY A 415 17.68 9.37 -10.09
N ILE A 416 17.71 10.54 -9.44
CA ILE A 416 17.34 10.71 -8.02
C ILE A 416 17.04 12.20 -7.78
N TYR A 417 16.06 12.54 -6.93
CA TYR A 417 15.53 13.91 -6.80
C TYR A 417 16.56 15.01 -6.52
N TYR A 418 17.62 14.72 -5.77
CA TYR A 418 18.63 15.72 -5.41
C TYR A 418 19.70 15.94 -6.49
N ASP A 419 19.70 15.13 -7.55
CA ASP A 419 20.70 15.19 -8.62
C ASP A 419 20.20 16.05 -9.78
N ALA A 420 20.65 17.30 -9.83
CA ALA A 420 20.30 18.22 -10.89
C ALA A 420 21.09 17.98 -12.20
N THR A 421 22.10 17.09 -12.19
CA THR A 421 22.95 16.83 -13.36
C THR A 421 22.28 15.95 -14.43
N ARG A 422 21.13 15.36 -14.13
CA ARG A 422 20.35 14.50 -15.02
C ARG A 422 18.86 14.55 -14.66
N ALA A 423 18.02 13.98 -15.51
CA ALA A 423 16.60 13.78 -15.19
C ALA A 423 16.40 12.81 -14.03
N SER A 424 15.38 13.07 -13.23
CA SER A 424 14.87 12.17 -12.18
C SER A 424 13.40 11.79 -12.45
N ARG A 425 12.91 10.72 -11.80
CA ARG A 425 11.50 10.36 -11.89
C ARG A 425 10.61 11.43 -11.26
N LEU A 426 11.09 12.13 -10.23
CA LEU A 426 10.34 13.26 -9.66
C LEU A 426 10.18 14.40 -10.67
N GLU A 427 11.24 14.77 -11.39
CA GLU A 427 11.12 15.81 -12.42
C GLU A 427 10.15 15.41 -13.53
N ARG A 428 10.17 14.13 -13.98
CA ARG A 428 9.18 13.64 -14.94
C ARG A 428 7.75 13.73 -14.40
N ILE A 429 7.53 13.31 -13.15
CA ILE A 429 6.21 13.44 -12.51
C ILE A 429 5.76 14.91 -12.53
N LEU A 430 6.62 15.83 -12.11
CA LEU A 430 6.30 17.26 -12.04
C LEU A 430 6.09 17.90 -13.41
N SER A 431 6.83 17.48 -14.44
CA SER A 431 6.70 18.02 -15.78
C SER A 431 5.52 17.44 -16.56
N GLU A 432 5.28 16.13 -16.46
CA GLU A 432 4.40 15.37 -17.37
C GLU A 432 3.01 15.05 -16.78
N THR A 433 2.82 15.18 -15.46
CA THR A 433 1.53 14.80 -14.84
C THR A 433 0.49 15.90 -15.01
N ASP A 434 -0.71 15.51 -15.45
CA ASP A 434 -1.92 16.29 -15.24
C ASP A 434 -2.37 16.10 -13.79
N PHE A 435 -2.52 17.19 -13.04
CA PHE A 435 -2.93 17.14 -11.64
C PHE A 435 -4.44 17.45 -11.54
N PRO A 436 -5.32 16.43 -11.55
CA PRO A 436 -6.75 16.67 -11.49
C PRO A 436 -7.17 17.17 -10.11
N GLU A 437 -8.31 17.87 -10.04
CA GLU A 437 -8.82 18.50 -8.82
C GLU A 437 -8.87 17.57 -7.59
N PRO A 438 -9.27 16.29 -7.68
CA PRO A 438 -9.25 15.40 -6.52
C PRO A 438 -7.84 15.13 -5.96
N LEU A 439 -6.82 15.13 -6.82
CA LEU A 439 -5.43 14.97 -6.40
C LEU A 439 -4.90 16.26 -5.75
N LEU A 440 -5.28 17.42 -6.28
CA LEU A 440 -4.91 18.73 -5.71
C LEU A 440 -5.56 18.94 -4.35
N ALA A 441 -6.86 18.67 -4.21
CA ALA A 441 -7.56 18.73 -2.93
C ALA A 441 -6.93 17.80 -1.88
N ARG A 442 -6.53 16.59 -2.29
CA ARG A 442 -5.80 15.65 -1.44
C ARG A 442 -4.42 16.19 -1.03
N ALA A 443 -3.69 16.81 -1.96
CA ALA A 443 -2.38 17.41 -1.69
C ALA A 443 -2.48 18.59 -0.72
N ALA A 444 -3.47 19.47 -0.90
CA ALA A 444 -3.74 20.60 -0.01
C ALA A 444 -4.06 20.12 1.42
N ALA A 445 -4.97 19.16 1.57
CA ALA A 445 -5.31 18.58 2.89
C ALA A 445 -4.10 17.93 3.57
N LEU A 446 -3.26 17.20 2.81
CA LEU A 446 -2.03 16.62 3.32
C LEU A 446 -1.04 17.70 3.78
N ARG A 447 -0.82 18.74 2.97
CA ARG A 447 0.04 19.89 3.30
C ARG A 447 -0.42 20.57 4.59
N GLU A 448 -1.71 20.88 4.69
CA GLU A 448 -2.31 21.52 5.87
C GLU A 448 -2.13 20.68 7.12
N THR A 449 -2.35 19.37 7.03
CA THR A 449 -2.16 18.44 8.15
C THR A 449 -0.68 18.35 8.57
N ILE A 450 0.26 18.34 7.62
CA ILE A 450 1.71 18.38 7.92
C ILE A 450 2.07 19.67 8.66
N CYS A 451 1.59 20.82 8.18
CA CYS A 451 1.87 22.11 8.79
C CYS A 451 1.26 22.22 10.19
N ALA A 452 0.00 21.82 10.37
CA ALA A 452 -0.70 21.89 11.65
C ALA A 452 -0.15 20.92 12.72
N SER A 453 0.38 19.77 12.29
CA SER A 453 0.97 18.77 13.20
C SER A 453 2.40 19.08 13.64
N GLY A 454 3.02 20.12 13.05
CA GLY A 454 4.40 20.47 13.32
C GLY A 454 5.42 19.43 12.88
N ILE A 455 5.02 18.51 11.98
CA ILE A 455 5.89 17.42 11.57
C ILE A 455 6.93 17.93 10.57
N THR A 456 8.20 17.63 10.85
CA THR A 456 9.37 17.93 9.99
C THR A 456 10.15 16.64 9.74
N LYS A 457 11.10 16.60 8.79
CA LYS A 457 11.84 15.36 8.45
C LYS A 457 12.50 14.68 9.67
N TYR A 458 12.89 15.46 10.68
CA TYR A 458 13.60 14.98 11.87
C TYR A 458 12.79 15.08 13.18
N ASN A 459 11.65 15.79 13.20
CA ASN A 459 10.78 15.95 14.38
C ASN A 459 11.53 16.25 15.69
N LEU A 460 12.55 17.10 15.62
CA LEU A 460 13.37 17.48 16.77
C LEU A 460 12.57 18.42 17.70
N SER A 461 12.46 18.09 18.99
CA SER A 461 11.90 19.01 19.99
C SER A 461 12.89 20.15 20.26
N GLY A 462 12.57 21.36 19.79
CA GLY A 462 13.26 22.57 20.23
C GLY A 462 13.04 22.81 21.72
N GLN A 463 14.10 23.08 22.47
CA GLN A 463 14.02 23.35 23.91
C GLN A 463 13.89 24.84 24.22
N THR A 464 14.20 25.71 23.25
CA THR A 464 14.20 27.16 23.41
C THR A 464 13.30 27.82 22.37
N ALA A 465 12.48 28.78 22.83
CA ALA A 465 11.76 29.69 21.94
C ALA A 465 12.70 30.82 21.52
N TRP A 466 12.75 31.12 20.22
CA TRP A 466 13.42 32.32 19.71
C TRP A 466 12.39 33.41 19.49
N SER A 467 12.76 34.65 19.79
CA SER A 467 11.90 35.82 19.58
C SER A 467 12.54 36.72 18.54
N ARG A 468 11.71 37.23 17.63
CA ARG A 468 12.15 38.16 16.59
C ARG A 468 12.74 39.44 17.22
N PRO A 469 13.91 39.92 16.77
CA PRO A 469 14.45 41.20 17.22
C PRO A 469 13.47 42.34 16.89
N ALA A 470 13.12 43.15 17.88
CA ALA A 470 12.12 44.21 17.71
C ALA A 470 12.49 45.26 16.65
N GLN A 471 13.79 45.48 16.45
CA GLN A 471 14.32 46.43 15.47
C GLN A 471 14.40 45.85 14.03
N ALA A 472 14.23 44.54 13.85
CA ALA A 472 14.41 43.91 12.55
C ALA A 472 13.16 44.07 11.68
N GLN A 473 13.24 44.95 10.66
CA GLN A 473 12.17 45.11 9.67
C GLN A 473 11.96 43.84 8.86
N ARG A 474 13.04 43.17 8.46
CA ARG A 474 13.01 41.88 7.77
C ARG A 474 14.02 40.91 8.36
N VAL A 475 13.64 39.64 8.46
CA VAL A 475 14.47 38.54 8.97
C VAL A 475 14.62 37.45 7.92
N LEU A 476 15.86 37.19 7.53
CA LEU A 476 16.28 36.19 6.55
C LEU A 476 16.88 34.98 7.27
N LEU A 477 16.28 33.80 7.06
CA LEU A 477 16.81 32.56 7.63
C LEU A 477 17.75 31.87 6.63
N VAL A 478 19.02 31.71 6.99
CA VAL A 478 19.99 30.94 6.20
C VAL A 478 20.21 29.58 6.86
N VAL A 479 19.91 28.51 6.12
CA VAL A 479 20.00 27.13 6.66
C VAL A 479 21.26 26.44 6.18
N GLY A 480 22.16 26.12 7.13
CA GLY A 480 23.38 25.36 6.87
C GLY A 480 23.11 23.88 6.61
N GLN A 481 23.99 23.25 5.84
CA GLN A 481 23.94 21.83 5.47
C GLN A 481 25.28 21.14 5.75
N VAL A 482 25.30 19.81 5.77
CA VAL A 482 26.58 19.07 5.77
C VAL A 482 27.21 19.23 4.39
N GLU A 483 28.37 19.87 4.28
CA GLU A 483 28.99 20.21 2.98
C GLU A 483 29.33 18.98 2.11
N THR A 484 29.47 17.80 2.72
CA THR A 484 29.70 16.53 2.02
C THR A 484 28.42 15.82 1.55
N ASP A 485 27.25 16.43 1.75
CA ASP A 485 25.96 15.87 1.34
C ASP A 485 25.88 15.71 -0.18
N ALA A 486 25.32 14.58 -0.63
CA ALA A 486 25.14 14.28 -2.04
C ALA A 486 24.27 15.32 -2.75
N SER A 487 23.30 15.91 -2.06
CA SER A 487 22.45 16.99 -2.58
C SER A 487 23.24 18.26 -2.87
N ILE A 488 24.32 18.56 -2.15
CA ILE A 488 25.23 19.66 -2.51
C ILE A 488 26.08 19.23 -3.68
N ARG A 489 26.72 18.06 -3.61
CA ARG A 489 27.60 17.57 -4.68
C ARG A 489 26.94 17.53 -6.06
N TYR A 490 25.64 17.22 -6.12
CA TYR A 490 24.91 17.03 -7.38
C TYR A 490 23.81 18.07 -7.64
N GLY A 491 23.49 18.91 -6.65
CA GLY A 491 22.49 19.97 -6.79
C GLY A 491 23.08 21.38 -6.73
N ALA A 492 24.29 21.56 -6.19
CA ALA A 492 24.93 22.88 -6.16
C ALA A 492 25.55 23.25 -7.52
N SER A 493 25.49 24.53 -7.86
CA SER A 493 26.14 25.09 -9.05
C SER A 493 27.37 25.91 -8.62
N THR A 494 27.19 27.23 -8.45
CA THR A 494 28.26 28.20 -8.17
C THR A 494 28.64 28.23 -6.69
N VAL A 495 27.63 28.31 -5.80
CA VAL A 495 27.84 28.28 -4.33
C VAL A 495 27.86 26.83 -3.87
N ARG A 496 28.86 26.42 -3.07
CA ARG A 496 29.00 25.01 -2.63
C ARG A 496 29.28 24.81 -1.15
N ARG A 497 29.54 25.90 -0.41
CA ARG A 497 29.89 25.89 1.01
C ARG A 497 28.90 26.74 1.81
N ASN A 498 28.72 26.42 3.08
CA ASN A 498 27.80 27.16 3.96
C ASN A 498 28.20 28.63 4.10
N MET A 499 29.51 28.90 4.21
CA MET A 499 30.02 30.27 4.34
C MET A 499 29.91 31.08 3.06
N ASP A 500 30.02 30.44 1.89
CA ASP A 500 29.79 31.12 0.61
C ASP A 500 28.30 31.48 0.46
N LEU A 501 27.39 30.60 0.91
CA LEU A 501 25.96 30.91 0.98
C LEU A 501 25.70 32.10 1.90
N LEU A 502 26.24 32.05 3.12
CA LEU A 502 26.01 33.11 4.11
C LEU A 502 26.54 34.46 3.64
N ARG A 503 27.73 34.46 3.02
CA ARG A 503 28.30 35.64 2.38
C ARG A 503 27.42 36.17 1.26
N ALA A 504 26.98 35.31 0.33
CA ALA A 504 26.15 35.72 -0.80
C ALA A 504 24.80 36.30 -0.34
N VAL A 505 24.22 35.79 0.75
CA VAL A 505 23.02 36.37 1.36
C VAL A 505 23.33 37.74 1.95
N ARG A 506 24.38 37.88 2.76
CA ARG A 506 24.74 39.19 3.34
C ARG A 506 25.06 40.24 2.28
N GLU A 507 25.76 39.86 1.22
CA GLU A 507 26.09 40.78 0.11
C GLU A 507 24.84 41.24 -0.65
N ALA A 508 23.85 40.36 -0.81
CA ALA A 508 22.58 40.69 -1.47
C ALA A 508 21.63 41.51 -0.57
N TYR A 509 21.71 41.33 0.74
CA TYR A 509 20.83 41.94 1.73
C TYR A 509 21.67 42.53 2.89
N PRO A 510 22.35 43.68 2.66
CA PRO A 510 23.30 44.23 3.63
C PRO A 510 22.62 44.69 4.92
N ASP A 511 21.41 45.24 4.84
CA ASP A 511 20.70 45.88 5.96
C ASP A 511 19.67 44.98 6.66
N ASP A 512 19.34 43.83 6.06
CA ASP A 512 18.35 42.90 6.63
C ASP A 512 18.96 42.03 7.74
N TYR A 513 18.14 41.56 8.68
CA TYR A 513 18.60 40.70 9.77
C TYR A 513 18.81 39.27 9.28
N VAL A 514 20.06 38.81 9.24
CA VAL A 514 20.43 37.47 8.78
C VAL A 514 20.62 36.54 9.96
N LEU A 515 19.73 35.57 10.07
CA LEU A 515 19.76 34.50 11.07
C LEU A 515 20.35 33.23 10.45
N TYR A 516 21.53 32.81 10.92
CA TYR A 516 22.17 31.56 10.47
C TYR A 516 21.80 30.39 11.37
N LYS A 517 21.25 29.33 10.80
CA LYS A 517 20.98 28.08 11.49
C LYS A 517 21.92 26.97 10.99
N PRO A 518 22.96 26.59 11.77
CA PRO A 518 23.82 25.47 11.43
C PRO A 518 23.06 24.13 11.40
N HIS A 519 23.60 23.15 10.67
CA HIS A 519 22.99 21.83 10.61
C HIS A 519 23.04 21.11 11.97
N PRO A 520 21.98 20.44 12.44
CA PRO A 520 21.93 19.80 13.75
C PRO A 520 23.03 18.74 13.96
N ASP A 521 23.37 17.96 12.92
CA ASP A 521 24.46 16.96 13.02
C ASP A 521 25.84 17.59 13.22
N VAL A 522 26.06 18.82 12.73
CA VAL A 522 27.30 19.57 12.96
C VAL A 522 27.32 20.08 14.40
N MET A 523 26.20 20.65 14.86
CA MET A 523 26.04 21.09 16.26
C MET A 523 26.19 19.96 17.28
N ALA A 524 25.72 18.76 16.95
CA ALA A 524 25.84 17.57 17.79
C ALA A 524 27.21 16.88 17.71
N GLY A 525 28.16 17.40 16.93
CA GLY A 525 29.49 16.81 16.70
C GLY A 525 29.45 15.46 15.98
N LEU A 526 28.33 15.12 15.33
CA LEU A 526 28.13 13.87 14.60
C LEU A 526 28.76 13.91 13.19
N ARG A 527 29.03 15.11 12.69
CA ARG A 527 29.74 15.39 11.43
C ARG A 527 30.73 16.53 11.65
N SER A 528 31.80 16.55 10.86
CA SER A 528 32.76 17.65 10.84
C SER A 528 32.07 18.97 10.47
N SER A 529 32.44 20.05 11.16
CA SER A 529 32.08 21.41 10.76
C SER A 529 32.66 21.73 9.38
N GLY A 530 31.95 22.60 8.65
CA GLY A 530 32.43 23.13 7.37
C GLY A 530 33.69 23.98 7.55
N GLN A 531 34.40 24.23 6.46
CA GLN A 531 35.59 25.09 6.51
C GLN A 531 35.19 26.53 6.86
N GLY A 532 35.75 27.08 7.94
CA GLY A 532 35.59 28.50 8.30
C GLY A 532 34.28 28.86 9.02
N GLU A 533 33.48 27.89 9.45
CA GLU A 533 32.19 28.16 10.14
C GLU A 533 32.35 28.94 11.46
N GLY A 534 33.54 28.93 12.08
CA GLY A 534 33.86 29.77 13.24
C GLY A 534 33.81 31.28 12.95
N GLY A 535 33.84 31.69 11.67
CA GLY A 535 33.69 33.07 11.22
C GLY A 535 32.27 33.46 10.80
N ALA A 536 31.25 32.63 11.04
CA ALA A 536 29.89 32.88 10.54
C ALA A 536 29.29 34.22 11.00
N LEU A 537 29.59 34.68 12.22
CA LEU A 537 29.14 35.98 12.75
C LEU A 537 29.68 37.20 11.96
N GLN A 538 30.67 37.02 11.09
CA GLN A 538 31.09 38.08 10.17
C GLN A 538 30.05 38.36 9.08
N TRP A 539 29.17 37.40 8.82
CA TRP A 539 28.23 37.41 7.69
C TRP A 539 26.77 37.31 8.14
N CYS A 540 26.51 37.11 9.43
CA CYS A 540 25.15 37.05 9.99
C CYS A 540 25.06 37.81 11.30
N ASP A 541 23.86 38.26 11.65
CA ASP A 541 23.61 38.96 12.91
C ASP A 541 23.53 37.98 14.10
N GLU A 542 23.03 36.76 13.86
CA GLU A 542 22.84 35.77 14.90
C GLU A 542 22.99 34.33 14.39
N ILE A 543 23.56 33.46 15.22
CA ILE A 543 23.65 32.02 14.99
C ILE A 543 22.70 31.29 15.94
N ILE A 544 21.79 30.48 15.39
CA ILE A 544 20.75 29.82 16.17
C ILE A 544 20.88 28.30 16.20
N GLY A 545 21.00 27.74 17.41
CA GLY A 545 21.13 26.30 17.65
C GLY A 545 19.79 25.59 17.86
N ASN A 546 19.43 25.36 19.13
CA ASN A 546 18.37 24.44 19.59
C ASN A 546 16.91 24.90 19.37
N VAL A 547 16.63 25.62 18.29
CA VAL A 547 15.28 26.06 17.91
C VAL A 547 14.79 25.28 16.70
N SER A 548 13.57 24.77 16.75
CA SER A 548 13.01 23.99 15.64
C SER A 548 12.67 24.87 14.44
N LEU A 549 12.83 24.36 13.22
CA LEU A 549 12.44 25.09 12.01
C LEU A 549 10.94 25.41 11.99
N GLU A 550 10.12 24.50 12.54
CA GLU A 550 8.68 24.70 12.72
C GLU A 550 8.37 26.00 13.48
N GLN A 551 9.07 26.26 14.58
CA GLN A 551 8.91 27.48 15.39
C GLN A 551 9.51 28.72 14.72
N LEU A 552 10.54 28.55 13.88
CA LEU A 552 11.20 29.67 13.21
C LEU A 552 10.42 30.17 12.00
N PHE A 553 9.83 29.28 11.20
CA PHE A 553 9.16 29.69 9.96
C PHE A 553 8.12 30.80 10.15
N PRO A 554 7.23 30.78 11.15
CA PRO A 554 6.29 31.87 11.38
C PRO A 554 6.95 33.23 11.66
N LEU A 555 8.16 33.23 12.24
CA LEU A 555 8.84 34.43 12.74
C LEU A 555 9.80 35.08 11.73
N VAL A 556 10.21 34.33 10.70
CA VAL A 556 11.10 34.79 9.63
C VAL A 556 10.30 35.17 8.38
N ASP A 557 10.84 36.07 7.57
CA ASP A 557 10.15 36.58 6.38
C ASP A 557 10.54 35.83 5.11
N GLU A 558 11.79 35.37 5.02
CA GLU A 558 12.32 34.68 3.84
C GLU A 558 13.34 33.61 4.26
N VAL A 559 13.43 32.54 3.47
CA VAL A 559 14.35 31.42 3.75
C VAL A 559 15.32 31.24 2.58
N HIS A 560 16.61 31.32 2.87
CA HIS A 560 17.70 31.15 1.91
C HIS A 560 18.37 29.82 2.11
N VAL A 561 18.47 29.04 1.03
CA VAL A 561 19.00 27.68 1.08
C VAL A 561 19.90 27.41 -0.11
N LEU A 562 20.83 26.48 0.07
CA LEU A 562 21.56 25.89 -1.05
C LEU A 562 20.71 24.80 -1.71
N THR A 563 20.61 23.62 -1.07
CA THR A 563 19.79 22.49 -1.55
C THR A 563 18.97 21.83 -0.44
N SER A 564 18.88 22.48 0.72
CA SER A 564 18.30 21.94 1.94
C SER A 564 16.82 21.61 1.77
N LEU A 565 16.36 20.52 2.39
CA LEU A 565 14.92 20.23 2.46
C LEU A 565 14.15 21.33 3.22
N ALA A 566 14.82 22.13 4.05
CA ALA A 566 14.19 23.24 4.77
C ALA A 566 13.51 24.25 3.83
N GLY A 567 14.02 24.46 2.61
CA GLY A 567 13.36 25.30 1.62
C GLY A 567 12.01 24.73 1.19
N PHE A 568 11.91 23.41 0.98
CA PHE A 568 10.62 22.78 0.71
C PHE A 568 9.67 22.88 1.91
N GLU A 569 10.16 22.65 3.13
CA GLU A 569 9.34 22.79 4.36
C GLU A 569 8.82 24.23 4.57
N ALA A 570 9.58 25.23 4.13
CA ALA A 570 9.19 26.64 4.10
C ALA A 570 8.11 26.90 3.04
N LEU A 571 8.26 26.34 1.82
CA LEU A 571 7.23 26.42 0.77
C LEU A 571 5.90 25.85 1.23
N LEU A 572 5.88 24.71 1.95
CA LEU A 572 4.65 24.13 2.50
C LEU A 572 3.87 25.10 3.40
N ARG A 573 4.56 26.09 3.98
CA ARG A 573 4.02 27.13 4.86
C ARG A 573 3.89 28.49 4.16
N HIS A 574 3.95 28.51 2.84
CA HIS A 574 3.88 29.72 2.01
C HIS A 574 4.95 30.77 2.35
N LYS A 575 6.12 30.34 2.82
CA LYS A 575 7.25 31.25 3.05
C LYS A 575 8.00 31.49 1.74
N PRO A 576 8.37 32.74 1.41
CA PRO A 576 9.31 33.04 0.34
C PRO A 576 10.61 32.26 0.51
N VAL A 577 11.10 31.68 -0.59
CA VAL A 577 12.31 30.86 -0.60
C VAL A 577 13.23 31.28 -1.74
N VAL A 578 14.48 31.56 -1.41
CA VAL A 578 15.55 31.84 -2.36
C VAL A 578 16.51 30.65 -2.40
N THR A 579 16.77 30.13 -3.59
CA THR A 579 17.69 28.99 -3.79
C THR A 579 18.98 29.44 -4.46
N TYR A 580 20.11 29.06 -3.85
CA TYR A 580 21.46 29.29 -4.40
C TYR A 580 22.06 28.01 -5.02
N GLY A 581 21.37 26.88 -4.85
CA GLY A 581 21.61 25.64 -5.56
C GLY A 581 20.41 25.28 -6.43
N GLN A 582 20.29 24.00 -6.78
CA GLN A 582 19.26 23.48 -7.68
C GLN A 582 18.51 22.30 -7.04
N PRO A 583 17.93 22.48 -5.82
CA PRO A 583 17.15 21.42 -5.17
C PRO A 583 15.95 21.01 -6.02
N PHE A 584 15.34 19.86 -5.73
CA PHE A 584 14.25 19.30 -6.54
C PHE A 584 13.05 20.25 -6.76
N TYR A 585 12.82 21.19 -5.84
CA TYR A 585 11.72 22.15 -5.87
C TYR A 585 12.09 23.51 -6.52
N ALA A 586 13.35 23.72 -6.93
CA ALA A 586 13.77 24.91 -7.67
C ALA A 586 13.47 24.78 -9.17
N GLY A 587 13.24 25.89 -9.85
CA GLY A 587 12.97 25.96 -11.29
C GLY A 587 11.50 25.91 -11.68
N TRP A 588 10.59 25.64 -10.75
CA TRP A 588 9.15 25.48 -11.05
C TRP A 588 8.32 26.76 -10.84
N GLY A 589 8.97 27.91 -10.64
CA GLY A 589 8.31 29.20 -10.40
C GLY A 589 7.80 29.43 -8.97
N LEU A 590 8.10 28.52 -8.04
CA LEU A 590 7.73 28.63 -6.61
C LEU A 590 8.84 29.23 -5.73
N THR A 591 10.04 29.39 -6.29
CA THR A 591 11.23 29.89 -5.61
C THR A 591 11.89 30.97 -6.44
N GLU A 592 12.63 31.85 -5.78
CA GLU A 592 13.56 32.73 -6.46
C GLU A 592 14.90 32.00 -6.64
N ASP A 593 15.23 31.65 -7.88
CA ASP A 593 16.38 30.79 -8.16
C ASP A 593 17.59 31.56 -8.67
N ARG A 594 18.64 31.66 -7.85
CA ARG A 594 19.83 32.49 -8.13
C ARG A 594 20.86 31.81 -9.03
N ALA A 595 20.85 30.49 -9.15
CA ALA A 595 21.94 29.75 -9.78
C ALA A 595 21.51 28.49 -10.57
N LEU A 596 20.35 28.53 -11.24
CA LEU A 596 19.94 27.46 -12.17
C LEU A 596 20.79 27.51 -13.44
N ILE A 597 21.37 26.36 -13.80
CA ILE A 597 22.04 26.19 -15.09
C ILE A 597 21.00 25.98 -16.20
N ASP A 598 21.35 26.30 -17.44
CA ASP A 598 20.40 26.29 -18.55
C ASP A 598 19.81 24.90 -18.82
N ASP A 599 20.58 23.83 -18.62
CA ASP A 599 20.09 22.46 -18.72
C ASP A 599 18.96 22.17 -17.73
N VAL A 600 19.04 22.70 -16.51
CA VAL A 600 17.97 22.54 -15.50
C VAL A 600 16.77 23.40 -15.85
N LYS A 601 16.97 24.64 -16.30
CA LYS A 601 15.88 25.51 -16.78
C LYS A 601 15.08 24.87 -17.91
N ARG A 602 15.77 24.22 -18.87
CA ARG A 602 15.11 23.50 -19.97
C ARG A 602 14.29 22.31 -19.48
N ARG A 603 14.78 21.56 -18.48
CA ARG A 603 14.08 20.38 -17.93
C ARG A 603 12.94 20.75 -16.98
N ARG A 604 13.01 21.92 -16.34
CA ARG A 604 12.04 22.41 -15.35
C ARG A 604 11.32 23.67 -15.83
N GLY A 605 10.97 23.75 -17.11
CA GLY A 605 10.36 24.96 -17.70
C GLY A 605 8.88 25.19 -17.38
N ARG A 606 8.24 24.29 -16.62
CA ARG A 606 6.81 24.38 -16.25
C ARG A 606 6.66 25.17 -14.95
N SER A 607 5.72 26.11 -14.92
CA SER A 607 5.28 26.73 -13.67
C SER A 607 4.30 25.81 -12.95
N LEU A 608 4.51 25.60 -11.64
CA LEU A 608 3.66 24.78 -10.81
C LEU A 608 3.00 25.60 -9.70
N ALA A 609 1.76 25.26 -9.37
CA ALA A 609 1.17 25.61 -8.09
C ALA A 609 1.80 24.78 -6.95
N LEU A 610 1.76 25.30 -5.73
CA LEU A 610 2.33 24.61 -4.57
C LEU A 610 1.74 23.20 -4.39
N ASP A 611 0.43 23.05 -4.58
CA ASP A 611 -0.23 21.76 -4.39
C ASP A 611 0.07 20.75 -5.51
N GLU A 612 0.46 21.19 -6.71
CA GLU A 612 1.05 20.32 -7.74
C GLU A 612 2.42 19.80 -7.31
N LEU A 613 3.27 20.68 -6.76
CA LEU A 613 4.58 20.28 -6.21
C LEU A 613 4.39 19.29 -5.05
N VAL A 614 3.42 19.53 -4.16
CA VAL A 614 3.08 18.62 -3.05
C VAL A 614 2.59 17.27 -3.56
N ALA A 615 1.67 17.26 -4.53
CA ALA A 615 1.16 16.02 -5.12
C ALA A 615 2.29 15.19 -5.74
N GLY A 616 3.15 15.80 -6.55
CA GLY A 616 4.29 15.12 -7.16
C GLY A 616 5.28 14.59 -6.11
N THR A 617 5.62 15.42 -5.13
CA THR A 617 6.70 15.15 -4.17
C THR A 617 6.29 14.23 -3.03
N LEU A 618 5.07 14.35 -2.50
CA LEU A 618 4.62 13.65 -1.29
C LEU A 618 3.59 12.54 -1.56
N ILE A 619 2.95 12.53 -2.73
CA ILE A 619 1.92 11.52 -3.05
C ILE A 619 2.41 10.55 -4.13
N LEU A 620 2.91 11.06 -5.25
CA LEU A 620 3.21 10.24 -6.42
C LEU A 620 4.62 9.64 -6.43
N TYR A 621 5.61 10.38 -5.92
CA TYR A 621 7.00 9.96 -5.99
C TYR A 621 7.44 8.94 -4.92
N PRO A 622 7.18 9.16 -3.61
CA PRO A 622 7.66 8.27 -2.56
C PRO A 622 6.76 7.04 -2.40
N THR A 623 7.36 5.96 -1.93
CA THR A 623 6.67 4.79 -1.42
C THR A 623 6.56 4.90 0.09
N TYR A 624 5.38 4.59 0.62
CA TYR A 624 5.08 4.63 2.05
C TYR A 624 4.77 3.22 2.56
N VAL A 625 5.30 2.87 3.72
CA VAL A 625 5.07 1.56 4.36
C VAL A 625 4.67 1.79 5.82
N SER A 626 3.47 1.33 6.18
CA SER A 626 2.94 1.42 7.55
C SER A 626 3.86 0.71 8.54
N ARG A 627 4.06 1.30 9.73
CA ARG A 627 4.78 0.66 10.84
C ARG A 627 3.95 -0.42 11.52
N ILE A 628 2.63 -0.32 11.41
CA ILE A 628 1.68 -1.22 12.05
C ILE A 628 1.50 -2.48 11.20
N THR A 629 1.16 -2.31 9.93
CA THR A 629 0.82 -3.45 9.06
C THR A 629 2.02 -4.03 8.30
N ARG A 630 3.11 -3.26 8.20
CA ARG A 630 4.27 -3.53 7.32
C ARG A 630 3.89 -3.71 5.84
N ARG A 631 2.76 -3.13 5.43
CA ARG A 631 2.26 -3.09 4.05
C ARG A 631 2.37 -1.68 3.49
N PHE A 632 2.17 -1.51 2.18
CA PHE A 632 2.11 -0.20 1.57
C PHE A 632 0.97 0.61 2.19
N ALA A 633 1.21 1.90 2.40
CA ALA A 633 0.26 2.82 3.00
C ALA A 633 0.19 4.11 2.19
N THR A 634 -0.78 4.96 2.50
CA THR A 634 -0.83 6.31 1.93
C THR A 634 0.02 7.28 2.78
N PRO A 635 0.48 8.42 2.22
CA PRO A 635 1.15 9.45 3.02
C PRO A 635 0.28 9.96 4.19
N GLU A 636 -1.03 10.06 4.00
CA GLU A 636 -1.97 10.49 5.05
C GLU A 636 -1.98 9.50 6.21
N ARG A 637 -2.04 8.19 5.92
CA ARG A 637 -1.99 7.16 6.96
C ARG A 637 -0.66 7.20 7.70
N VAL A 638 0.44 7.29 6.97
CA VAL A 638 1.78 7.36 7.57
C VAL A 638 1.94 8.62 8.41
N LEU A 639 1.39 9.76 7.98
CA LEU A 639 1.38 10.99 8.76
C LEU A 639 0.63 10.80 10.07
N GLN A 640 -0.57 10.20 10.04
CA GLN A 640 -1.31 9.88 11.25
C GLN A 640 -0.52 8.95 12.18
N GLU A 641 0.12 7.90 11.65
CA GLU A 641 0.98 7.01 12.43
C GLU A 641 2.20 7.73 13.05
N LEU A 642 2.73 8.78 12.40
CA LEU A 642 3.80 9.61 12.95
C LEU A 642 3.29 10.51 14.07
N ILE A 643 2.10 11.13 13.90
CA ILE A 643 1.44 11.94 14.93
C ILE A 643 1.18 11.10 16.18
N ASP A 644 0.58 9.92 16.01
CA ASP A 644 0.26 9.02 17.10
C ASP A 644 1.53 8.53 17.81
N TRP A 645 2.61 8.30 17.06
CA TRP A 645 3.89 7.90 17.65
C TRP A 645 4.52 8.99 18.50
N ARG A 646 4.48 10.24 18.04
CA ARG A 646 5.05 11.39 18.75
C ARG A 646 4.36 11.60 20.11
N ARG A 647 3.11 11.17 20.25
CA ARG A 647 2.33 11.26 21.51
C ARG A 647 2.67 10.15 22.51
N MET A 648 3.33 9.07 22.09
CA MET A 648 3.69 7.96 22.98
C MET A 648 4.99 8.26 23.75
N PRO A 649 5.11 7.91 25.05
CA PRO A 649 6.34 8.10 25.82
C PRO A 649 7.53 7.35 25.20
N HIS A 650 8.60 8.05 24.83
CA HIS A 650 9.79 7.43 24.27
C HIS A 650 10.68 6.83 25.37
N HIS A 651 10.68 5.50 25.51
CA HIS A 651 11.80 4.80 26.14
C HIS A 651 12.93 4.65 25.11
N SER A 652 13.85 5.63 25.04
CA SER A 652 15.07 5.49 24.23
C SER A 652 15.93 4.38 24.83
N ALA A 653 15.86 3.19 24.23
CA ALA A 653 16.64 2.07 24.73
C ALA A 653 18.12 2.30 24.38
N ARG A 654 18.95 2.61 25.40
CA ARG A 654 20.38 3.00 25.29
C ARG A 654 21.23 2.05 24.44
N TRP A 655 20.81 0.79 24.30
CA TRP A 655 21.49 -0.21 23.45
C TRP A 655 21.43 0.09 21.95
N ARG A 656 20.40 0.81 21.46
CA ARG A 656 20.28 1.18 20.03
C ARG A 656 21.37 2.15 19.59
N HIS A 657 21.77 3.06 20.49
CA HIS A 657 22.86 4.00 20.26
C HIS A 657 24.22 3.30 20.09
N TRP A 658 24.45 2.20 20.83
CA TRP A 658 25.65 1.36 20.70
C TRP A 658 25.70 0.63 19.36
N ILE A 659 24.59 0.06 18.90
CA ILE A 659 24.48 -0.59 17.59
C ILE A 659 24.67 0.42 16.45
N ALA A 660 24.06 1.61 16.55
CA ALA A 660 24.25 2.68 15.57
C ALA A 660 25.72 3.09 15.44
N LYS A 661 26.49 3.05 16.54
CA LYS A 661 27.93 3.35 16.55
C LYS A 661 28.78 2.25 15.88
N ILE A 662 28.34 0.99 15.94
CA ILE A 662 29.02 -0.17 15.30
C ILE A 662 28.75 -0.22 13.79
N PHE A 663 27.55 0.18 13.34
CA PHE A 663 27.17 0.20 11.92
C PHE A 663 27.42 1.54 11.21
N ARG A 664 28.04 2.52 11.89
CA ARG A 664 28.54 3.75 11.27
C ARG A 664 29.86 3.43 10.55
N GLU A 665 29.78 3.26 9.23
CA GLU A 665 30.97 3.29 8.36
C GLU A 665 31.66 4.67 8.47
N LYS A 666 33.00 4.64 8.56
CA LYS A 666 33.87 5.83 8.46
C LYS A 666 33.75 6.48 7.08
#